data_AF-A0A6I5WIQ5-F1
#
_entry.id   AF-A0A6I5WIQ5-F1
#
_cell.length_a   1.000
_cell.length_b   1.000
_cell.length_c   1.000
_cell.angle_alpha   90.00
_cell.angle_beta   90.00
_cell.angle_gamma   90.00
#
_symmetry.space_group_name_H-M   'P 1'
#
loop_
_entity.id
_entity.type
_entity.pdbx_description
1 polymer ?
#
loop_
_entity_poly.entity_id
_entity_poly.type
_entity_poly.pdbx_seq_one_letter_code
_entity_poly.pdbx_strand_id
1 'polypeptide(L)'
;METADPRNSVPPGRVAPFSAFVAAVIAVAALVSAAPLLTFTDQVSRLPAAFWTMAVLAVACDARPFVAPGRRQSSAVFPSTCFTFAILLGWGLGPAVAVQAVAVVVSGARLGYAPWRTAFNAGQYACALGAAYAVTRLGPGDLFDGGRLRGTDVAVVGGAMLAWFAVNYGLVSSAVRLRFGERWTPGLRQGLGFELLSTGSLLLLAPVLVTAARASAALIPLVLVPLFAVYRMARLSVEQQQLASLDPLTGLPNRKALLAEVGEQLHLHAERAARGEPPARLALLLIDLDRFKHVNDALGHAVGDRLLVEVSARLTEVVGRDMVARLGGDEFAIVMTGLTDAGEARELADRVVAALAEPVPLDGLPLDVGGSIGIALFPDHGEDFATLMRHADVAMYDAKHRNDTVAVYAAESDHNSAERLGLLADLRRVLETGASAADPSTAQPGPGEPAPDAGAPGLDGRPEAEFADPDVEAAGGETVGADGRDGDVTQPVLAPGGPALAVPATARGGDGAALPARDGGSRTGRWRLRGRRQRDDDLAHTDELIQRIVTAADPIRRREARAAGADAPAAGAAGPPGVAAGHLAGPAAHPGVAAGHPAAADRADPARHHDRAGGARNGSRGRGGGRPDGTPQRRGRGTADRQSGEPAADAGEITMYYQPQIAIATGEVVGVEALLRWRHPRRGMVDPEELIRVAEQSAVMRLLTFRVVDDVVEQLAKWSAAGLGLRASLNVSVRDLHTGEIADRIAGRLARYGVPPQRLQLEITEGALMADPRRVLATISRLHRLGVGIALDDFGTGYSSLQHLRRLPLSEVKVDRSFVLGMTEDADDAAIVTSMIELAGALGLRVVAEGVEDERTWRLLHAAGCDAAQGWFYARPMPAEELVAWLARYRPVRPAAGPDTAVPRRHPR
;
A
#
# COMPACT_ATOMS: atom_id res chain seq x y z
N MET A 1 -29.87 -6.80 -16.21
CA MET A 1 -30.87 -6.06 -15.40
C MET A 1 -30.10 -5.16 -14.46
N GLU A 2 -30.44 -3.87 -14.38
CA GLU A 2 -29.88 -3.02 -13.32
C GLU A 2 -30.31 -3.54 -11.94
N THR A 3 -29.39 -3.57 -11.00
CA THR A 3 -29.69 -3.88 -9.60
C THR A 3 -30.43 -2.69 -8.99
N ALA A 4 -31.76 -2.81 -8.89
CA ALA A 4 -32.62 -1.75 -8.36
C ALA A 4 -32.12 -1.28 -6.98
N ASP A 5 -31.90 0.04 -6.82
CA ASP A 5 -31.29 0.64 -5.62
C ASP A 5 -31.91 0.02 -4.34
N PRO A 6 -31.11 -0.69 -3.50
CA PRO A 6 -31.62 -1.35 -2.29
C PRO A 6 -32.11 -0.34 -1.24
N ARG A 7 -32.07 0.97 -1.52
CA ARG A 7 -32.72 2.04 -0.75
C ARG A 7 -34.10 2.47 -1.28
N ASN A 8 -34.52 2.05 -2.47
CA ASN A 8 -35.88 2.32 -3.00
C ASN A 8 -36.92 1.30 -2.49
N SER A 9 -36.51 0.09 -2.16
CA SER A 9 -37.34 -0.91 -1.48
C SER A 9 -37.75 -0.48 -0.06
N VAL A 10 -38.63 -1.23 0.58
CA VAL A 10 -38.98 -1.10 2.02
C VAL A 10 -38.30 -2.23 2.79
N PRO A 11 -37.72 -2.01 4.00
CA PRO A 11 -36.97 -3.03 4.71
C PRO A 11 -37.83 -4.25 5.11
N PRO A 12 -37.49 -5.48 4.70
CA PRO A 12 -38.15 -6.69 5.18
C PRO A 12 -37.97 -6.83 6.70
N GLY A 13 -38.97 -7.38 7.38
CA GLY A 13 -38.95 -7.59 8.85
C GLY A 13 -39.04 -6.33 9.73
N ARG A 14 -38.84 -5.11 9.20
CA ARG A 14 -38.94 -3.84 9.96
C ARG A 14 -39.91 -2.81 9.37
N VAL A 15 -40.84 -3.26 8.53
CA VAL A 15 -41.83 -2.40 7.84
C VAL A 15 -42.58 -1.48 8.81
N ALA A 16 -43.15 -2.02 9.90
CA ALA A 16 -43.97 -1.25 10.83
C ALA A 16 -43.26 -0.05 11.49
N PRO A 17 -42.13 -0.21 12.22
CA PRO A 17 -41.45 0.93 12.85
C PRO A 17 -40.85 1.90 11.82
N PHE A 18 -40.39 1.42 10.66
CA PHE A 18 -39.88 2.28 9.59
C PHE A 18 -40.98 3.15 8.98
N SER A 19 -42.10 2.54 8.57
CA SER A 19 -43.24 3.26 8.00
C SER A 19 -43.91 4.19 9.00
N ALA A 20 -43.98 3.82 10.28
CA ALA A 20 -44.47 4.69 11.35
C ALA A 20 -43.58 5.95 11.52
N PHE A 21 -42.25 5.80 11.47
CA PHE A 21 -41.32 6.94 11.50
C PHE A 21 -41.49 7.85 10.28
N VAL A 22 -41.55 7.28 9.07
CA VAL A 22 -41.77 8.04 7.82
C VAL A 22 -43.11 8.80 7.87
N ALA A 23 -44.19 8.15 8.32
CA ALA A 23 -45.49 8.78 8.47
C ALA A 23 -45.47 9.92 9.52
N ALA A 24 -44.79 9.73 10.65
CA ALA A 24 -44.63 10.77 11.67
C ALA A 24 -43.87 11.99 11.15
N VAL A 25 -42.79 11.80 10.38
CA VAL A 25 -42.05 12.90 9.75
C VAL A 25 -42.92 13.66 8.74
N ILE A 26 -43.71 12.96 7.93
CA ILE A 26 -44.64 13.57 6.97
C ILE A 26 -45.77 14.32 7.71
N ALA A 27 -46.29 13.80 8.81
CA ALA A 27 -47.33 14.45 9.61
C ALA A 27 -46.82 15.74 10.29
N VAL A 28 -45.63 15.71 10.89
CA VAL A 28 -44.98 16.91 11.46
C VAL A 28 -44.70 17.94 10.37
N ALA A 29 -44.19 17.51 9.20
CA ALA A 29 -43.94 18.39 8.07
C ALA A 29 -45.24 19.07 7.57
N ALA A 30 -46.35 18.32 7.46
CA ALA A 30 -47.64 18.87 7.07
C ALA A 30 -48.13 19.91 8.08
N LEU A 31 -48.04 19.63 9.39
CA LEU A 31 -48.44 20.56 10.45
C LEU A 31 -47.59 21.84 10.45
N VAL A 32 -46.27 21.72 10.29
CA VAL A 32 -45.33 22.84 10.18
C VAL A 32 -45.58 23.68 8.93
N SER A 33 -46.01 23.06 7.83
CA SER A 33 -46.15 23.72 6.52
C SER A 33 -47.53 24.31 6.24
N ALA A 34 -48.60 23.79 6.87
CA ALA A 34 -49.98 24.13 6.51
C ALA A 34 -50.28 25.64 6.58
N ALA A 35 -50.09 26.27 7.75
CA ALA A 35 -50.35 27.70 7.90
C ALA A 35 -49.41 28.59 7.04
N PRO A 36 -48.08 28.35 6.98
CA PRO A 36 -47.20 29.07 6.07
C PRO A 36 -47.55 28.96 4.58
N LEU A 37 -48.03 27.80 4.12
CA LEU A 37 -48.44 27.62 2.72
C LEU A 37 -49.77 28.32 2.41
N LEU A 38 -50.72 28.32 3.36
CA LEU A 38 -51.97 29.07 3.23
C LEU A 38 -51.75 30.60 3.24
N THR A 39 -50.81 31.11 4.04
CA THR A 39 -50.47 32.55 3.99
C THR A 39 -49.62 32.93 2.78
N PHE A 40 -48.97 31.97 2.13
CA PHE A 40 -48.18 32.18 0.92
C PHE A 40 -49.04 32.38 -0.33
N THR A 41 -50.15 31.64 -0.50
CA THR A 41 -50.97 31.70 -1.73
C THR A 41 -51.46 33.11 -2.08
N ASP A 42 -51.81 33.90 -1.07
CA ASP A 42 -52.29 35.28 -1.25
C ASP A 42 -51.17 36.28 -1.62
N GLN A 43 -49.90 35.87 -1.44
CA GLN A 43 -48.71 36.70 -1.64
C GLN A 43 -47.97 36.42 -2.95
N VAL A 44 -48.21 35.26 -3.59
CA VAL A 44 -47.48 34.79 -4.80
C VAL A 44 -47.39 35.85 -5.91
N SER A 45 -48.49 36.57 -6.15
CA SER A 45 -48.60 37.61 -7.18
C SER A 45 -47.80 38.88 -6.90
N ARG A 46 -47.24 39.04 -5.68
CA ARG A 46 -46.48 40.22 -5.24
C ARG A 46 -44.98 39.93 -5.09
N LEU A 47 -44.53 38.72 -5.39
CA LEU A 47 -43.13 38.31 -5.19
C LEU A 47 -42.21 38.90 -6.27
N PRO A 48 -41.03 39.43 -5.88
CA PRO A 48 -40.11 40.08 -6.81
C PRO A 48 -39.45 39.08 -7.75
N ALA A 49 -38.96 39.54 -8.90
CA ALA A 49 -38.23 38.72 -9.86
C ALA A 49 -37.08 37.91 -9.23
N ALA A 50 -36.40 38.47 -8.21
CA ALA A 50 -35.35 37.81 -7.45
C ALA A 50 -35.78 36.48 -6.78
N PHE A 51 -37.01 36.42 -6.23
CA PHE A 51 -37.56 35.18 -5.69
C PHE A 51 -37.72 34.14 -6.80
N TRP A 52 -38.33 34.53 -7.93
CA TRP A 52 -38.55 33.62 -9.06
C TRP A 52 -37.25 33.14 -9.71
N THR A 53 -36.21 33.96 -9.77
CA THR A 53 -34.87 33.54 -10.20
C THR A 53 -34.32 32.43 -9.30
N MET A 54 -34.41 32.57 -7.97
CA MET A 54 -33.96 31.51 -7.05
C MET A 54 -34.84 30.27 -7.11
N ALA A 55 -36.16 30.41 -7.25
CA ALA A 55 -37.08 29.29 -7.37
C ALA A 55 -36.80 28.44 -8.63
N VAL A 56 -36.58 29.10 -9.78
CA VAL A 56 -36.20 28.41 -11.03
C VAL A 56 -34.83 27.76 -10.91
N LEU A 57 -33.83 28.44 -10.35
CA LEU A 57 -32.48 27.88 -10.18
C LEU A 57 -32.45 26.69 -9.20
N ALA A 58 -33.22 26.72 -8.11
CA ALA A 58 -33.34 25.61 -7.17
C ALA A 58 -33.81 24.33 -7.86
N VAL A 59 -34.88 24.43 -8.66
CA VAL A 59 -35.44 23.29 -9.40
C VAL A 59 -34.53 22.87 -10.56
N ALA A 60 -33.90 23.82 -11.26
CA ALA A 60 -33.01 23.52 -12.38
C ALA A 60 -31.70 22.82 -11.96
N CYS A 61 -31.11 23.21 -10.83
CA CYS A 61 -29.92 22.54 -10.30
C CYS A 61 -30.25 21.13 -9.79
N ASP A 62 -31.38 20.96 -9.08
CA ASP A 62 -31.81 19.66 -8.56
C ASP A 62 -32.35 18.70 -9.64
N ALA A 63 -32.64 19.19 -10.85
CA ALA A 63 -33.00 18.33 -12.00
C ALA A 63 -31.80 17.49 -12.53
N ARG A 64 -30.57 17.86 -12.16
CA ARG A 64 -29.33 17.09 -12.36
C ARG A 64 -28.41 17.28 -11.14
N PRO A 65 -28.77 16.73 -9.97
CA PRO A 65 -28.08 17.01 -8.72
C PRO A 65 -26.69 16.36 -8.70
N PHE A 66 -25.77 16.90 -7.90
CA PHE A 66 -24.40 16.40 -7.88
C PHE A 66 -24.32 15.08 -7.12
N VAL A 67 -24.04 13.99 -7.83
CA VAL A 67 -23.63 12.71 -7.23
C VAL A 67 -22.12 12.61 -7.36
N ALA A 68 -21.40 12.54 -6.24
CA ALA A 68 -19.98 12.22 -6.25
C ALA A 68 -19.78 10.76 -6.70
N PRO A 69 -19.10 10.48 -7.83
CA PRO A 69 -18.81 9.10 -8.21
C PRO A 69 -17.84 8.46 -7.19
N GLY A 70 -17.74 7.12 -7.19
CA GLY A 70 -16.94 6.39 -6.19
C GLY A 70 -17.50 6.42 -4.75
N ARG A 71 -18.65 7.08 -4.51
CA ARG A 71 -19.46 6.92 -3.30
C ARG A 71 -20.88 6.50 -3.68
N ARG A 72 -21.52 5.66 -2.84
CA ARG A 72 -22.91 5.20 -3.08
C ARG A 72 -23.84 6.42 -3.26
N GLN A 73 -24.85 6.27 -4.12
CA GLN A 73 -25.80 7.29 -4.63
C GLN A 73 -26.66 8.04 -3.58
N SER A 74 -26.35 7.89 -2.29
CA SER A 74 -26.93 8.59 -1.14
C SER A 74 -26.34 9.97 -0.91
N SER A 75 -25.05 10.19 -1.20
CA SER A 75 -24.36 11.48 -0.96
C SER A 75 -24.55 12.44 -2.13
N ALA A 76 -25.80 12.55 -2.60
CA ALA A 76 -26.20 13.51 -3.61
C ALA A 76 -26.33 14.89 -2.96
N VAL A 77 -25.52 15.85 -3.41
CA VAL A 77 -25.59 17.24 -2.93
C VAL A 77 -26.62 17.99 -3.78
N PHE A 78 -27.67 18.50 -3.12
CA PHE A 78 -28.80 19.20 -3.73
C PHE A 78 -28.62 20.72 -3.59
N PRO A 79 -28.25 21.46 -4.66
CA PRO A 79 -28.01 22.89 -4.58
C PRO A 79 -29.28 23.70 -4.25
N SER A 80 -30.49 23.15 -4.42
CA SER A 80 -31.74 23.75 -3.92
C SER A 80 -31.62 24.26 -2.48
N THR A 81 -30.90 23.54 -1.62
CA THR A 81 -30.62 23.89 -0.22
C THR A 81 -30.17 25.35 -0.02
N CYS A 82 -29.26 25.86 -0.86
CA CYS A 82 -28.77 27.24 -0.71
C CYS A 82 -29.83 28.27 -1.13
N PHE A 83 -30.60 27.96 -2.18
CA PHE A 83 -31.68 28.82 -2.69
C PHE A 83 -32.89 28.83 -1.76
N THR A 84 -33.32 27.69 -1.23
CA THR A 84 -34.50 27.61 -0.36
C THR A 84 -34.22 28.09 1.05
N PHE A 85 -32.99 27.97 1.55
CA PHE A 85 -32.56 28.66 2.78
C PHE A 85 -32.43 30.18 2.57
N ALA A 86 -32.00 30.65 1.38
CA ALA A 86 -32.03 32.08 1.05
C ALA A 86 -33.47 32.61 0.94
N ILE A 87 -34.38 31.83 0.34
CA ILE A 87 -35.81 32.14 0.29
C ILE A 87 -36.41 32.19 1.70
N LEU A 88 -36.04 31.25 2.59
CA LEU A 88 -36.47 31.25 3.98
C LEU A 88 -36.08 32.54 4.72
N LEU A 89 -34.83 32.98 4.54
CA LEU A 89 -34.31 34.22 5.14
C LEU A 89 -34.87 35.51 4.51
N GLY A 90 -35.34 35.47 3.26
CA GLY A 90 -35.83 36.65 2.53
C GLY A 90 -37.36 36.83 2.50
N TRP A 91 -38.12 35.73 2.51
CA TRP A 91 -39.60 35.72 2.36
C TRP A 91 -40.30 34.72 3.30
N GLY A 92 -39.57 34.01 4.17
CA GLY A 92 -40.14 33.14 5.18
C GLY A 92 -40.46 31.70 4.72
N LEU A 93 -41.10 30.95 5.63
CA LEU A 93 -41.19 29.48 5.57
C LEU A 93 -42.08 28.96 4.43
N GLY A 94 -43.23 29.58 4.16
CA GLY A 94 -44.17 29.16 3.13
C GLY A 94 -43.55 29.08 1.72
N PRO A 95 -42.98 30.17 1.20
CA PRO A 95 -42.27 30.16 -0.08
C PRO A 95 -41.12 29.15 -0.14
N ALA A 96 -40.35 29.01 0.96
CA ALA A 96 -39.20 28.11 1.02
C ALA A 96 -39.62 26.64 0.91
N VAL A 97 -40.65 26.23 1.65
CA VAL A 97 -41.20 24.86 1.60
C VAL A 97 -41.84 24.59 0.24
N ALA A 98 -42.59 25.53 -0.33
CA ALA A 98 -43.20 25.38 -1.65
C ALA A 98 -42.16 25.09 -2.74
N VAL A 99 -41.08 25.88 -2.81
CA VAL A 99 -39.99 25.68 -3.78
C VAL A 99 -39.23 24.37 -3.51
N GLN A 100 -38.94 24.05 -2.25
CA GLN A 100 -38.22 22.81 -1.91
C GLN A 100 -39.05 21.56 -2.26
N ALA A 101 -40.37 21.58 -2.04
CA ALA A 101 -41.24 20.47 -2.42
C ALA A 101 -41.23 20.22 -3.93
N VAL A 102 -41.27 21.27 -4.76
CA VAL A 102 -41.17 21.15 -6.23
C VAL A 102 -39.79 20.60 -6.63
N ALA A 103 -38.69 21.10 -6.05
CA ALA A 103 -37.34 20.60 -6.35
C ALA A 103 -37.17 19.11 -5.97
N VAL A 104 -37.74 18.68 -4.84
CA VAL A 104 -37.74 17.27 -4.39
C VAL A 104 -38.59 16.38 -5.31
N VAL A 105 -39.74 16.84 -5.78
CA VAL A 105 -40.57 16.08 -6.72
C VAL A 105 -39.86 15.92 -8.08
N VAL A 106 -39.26 17.00 -8.60
CA VAL A 106 -38.52 16.98 -9.88
C VAL A 106 -37.27 16.10 -9.80
N SER A 107 -36.47 16.22 -8.74
CA SER A 107 -35.29 15.37 -8.54
C SER A 107 -35.65 13.91 -8.27
N GLY A 108 -36.68 13.65 -7.46
CA GLY A 108 -37.18 12.30 -7.20
C GLY A 108 -37.67 11.59 -8.46
N ALA A 109 -38.40 12.30 -9.33
CA ALA A 109 -38.81 11.78 -10.64
C ALA A 109 -37.62 11.55 -11.59
N ARG A 110 -36.63 12.45 -11.59
CA ARG A 110 -35.40 12.33 -12.41
C ARG A 110 -34.48 11.20 -11.98
N LEU A 111 -34.46 10.87 -10.68
CA LEU A 111 -33.58 9.85 -10.08
C LEU A 111 -34.27 8.49 -9.86
N GLY A 112 -35.52 8.33 -10.32
CA GLY A 112 -36.27 7.08 -10.14
C GLY A 112 -36.51 6.71 -8.66
N TYR A 113 -36.67 7.71 -7.79
CA TYR A 113 -36.90 7.48 -6.36
C TYR A 113 -38.31 6.93 -6.11
N ALA A 114 -38.42 5.94 -5.22
CA ALA A 114 -39.70 5.40 -4.81
C ALA A 114 -40.60 6.50 -4.19
N PRO A 115 -41.94 6.48 -4.39
CA PRO A 115 -42.82 7.57 -3.94
C PRO A 115 -42.70 7.89 -2.44
N TRP A 116 -42.53 6.87 -1.59
CA TRP A 116 -42.33 7.05 -0.15
C TRP A 116 -41.03 7.79 0.19
N ARG A 117 -39.96 7.61 -0.62
CA ARG A 117 -38.65 8.26 -0.45
C ARG A 117 -38.73 9.73 -0.85
N THR A 118 -39.42 10.03 -1.94
CA THR A 118 -39.70 11.41 -2.38
C THR A 118 -40.55 12.15 -1.33
N ALA A 119 -41.59 11.50 -0.80
CA ALA A 119 -42.42 12.06 0.28
C ALA A 119 -41.63 12.27 1.59
N PHE A 120 -40.79 11.29 1.98
CA PHE A 120 -39.90 11.43 3.15
C PHE A 120 -38.92 12.60 2.98
N ASN A 121 -38.25 12.71 1.84
CA ASN A 121 -37.31 13.80 1.56
C ASN A 121 -38.00 15.17 1.64
N ALA A 122 -39.22 15.29 1.09
CA ALA A 122 -39.99 16.54 1.16
C ALA A 122 -40.35 16.89 2.62
N GLY A 123 -40.78 15.90 3.41
CA GLY A 123 -41.08 16.08 4.84
C GLY A 123 -39.84 16.44 5.67
N GLN A 124 -38.72 15.76 5.44
CA GLN A 124 -37.42 16.02 6.06
C GLN A 124 -36.98 17.47 5.86
N TYR A 125 -36.97 17.97 4.62
CA TYR A 125 -36.56 19.34 4.35
C TYR A 125 -37.56 20.37 4.90
N ALA A 126 -38.87 20.10 4.87
CA ALA A 126 -39.87 20.98 5.48
C ALA A 126 -39.68 21.09 7.01
N CYS A 127 -39.39 19.98 7.69
CA CYS A 127 -39.04 19.97 9.12
C CYS A 127 -37.74 20.75 9.40
N ALA A 128 -36.70 20.59 8.57
CA ALA A 128 -35.43 21.31 8.72
C ALA A 128 -35.57 22.82 8.48
N LEU A 129 -36.33 23.23 7.44
CA LEU A 129 -36.68 24.64 7.20
C LEU A 129 -37.54 25.22 8.32
N GLY A 130 -38.48 24.43 8.87
CA GLY A 130 -39.30 24.83 10.03
C GLY A 130 -38.49 25.04 11.30
N ALA A 131 -37.53 24.17 11.59
CA ALA A 131 -36.61 24.32 12.71
C ALA A 131 -35.70 25.54 12.57
N ALA A 132 -35.17 25.79 11.37
CA ALA A 132 -34.44 27.01 11.05
C ALA A 132 -35.31 28.26 11.24
N TYR A 133 -36.56 28.24 10.75
CA TYR A 133 -37.51 29.34 10.92
C TYR A 133 -37.79 29.63 12.40
N ALA A 134 -38.00 28.59 13.22
CA ALA A 134 -38.19 28.74 14.66
C ALA A 134 -37.01 29.48 15.32
N VAL A 135 -35.76 29.18 14.94
CA VAL A 135 -34.59 29.93 15.44
C VAL A 135 -34.57 31.38 14.93
N THR A 136 -34.91 31.64 13.66
CA THR A 136 -35.01 33.04 13.18
C THR A 136 -36.05 33.87 13.93
N ARG A 137 -37.12 33.24 14.43
CA ARG A 137 -38.17 33.88 15.26
C ARG A 137 -37.78 34.12 16.73
N LEU A 138 -36.62 33.62 17.17
CA LEU A 138 -36.01 33.95 18.47
C LEU A 138 -35.06 35.15 18.41
N GLY A 139 -34.82 35.71 17.21
CA GLY A 139 -34.00 36.91 17.02
C GLY A 139 -34.69 38.20 17.51
N PRO A 140 -33.91 39.26 17.84
CA PRO A 140 -34.42 40.49 18.46
C PRO A 140 -35.12 41.48 17.50
N GLY A 141 -35.62 41.02 16.35
CA GLY A 141 -36.27 41.86 15.33
C GLY A 141 -36.25 41.23 13.93
N ASP A 142 -36.63 42.00 12.92
CA ASP A 142 -36.57 41.56 11.52
C ASP A 142 -35.12 41.44 11.01
N LEU A 143 -34.82 40.34 10.34
CA LEU A 143 -33.48 40.00 9.89
C LEU A 143 -33.01 40.94 8.77
N PHE A 144 -31.77 41.42 8.92
CA PHE A 144 -31.12 42.39 8.03
C PHE A 144 -31.89 43.73 7.88
N ASP A 145 -32.68 44.15 8.87
CA ASP A 145 -33.38 45.44 8.83
C ASP A 145 -32.40 46.64 8.97
N GLY A 146 -32.78 47.79 8.40
CA GLY A 146 -31.94 49.00 8.38
C GLY A 146 -30.63 48.89 7.58
N GLY A 147 -30.44 47.81 6.80
CA GLY A 147 -29.31 47.67 5.87
C GLY A 147 -27.94 47.43 6.51
N ARG A 148 -27.88 47.08 7.81
CA ARG A 148 -26.63 46.76 8.52
C ARG A 148 -26.74 45.40 9.21
N LEU A 149 -25.81 44.50 8.89
CA LEU A 149 -25.62 43.23 9.61
C LEU A 149 -25.09 43.50 11.03
N ARG A 150 -25.84 43.10 12.05
CA ARG A 150 -25.41 43.09 13.45
C ARG A 150 -24.83 41.73 13.82
N GLY A 151 -24.00 41.67 14.86
CA GLY A 151 -23.49 40.39 15.38
C GLY A 151 -24.59 39.43 15.86
N THR A 152 -25.72 39.98 16.34
CA THR A 152 -26.94 39.23 16.66
C THR A 152 -27.49 38.48 15.46
N ASP A 153 -27.48 39.12 14.29
CA ASP A 153 -28.13 38.62 13.08
C ASP A 153 -27.30 37.46 12.51
N VAL A 154 -25.97 37.61 12.55
CA VAL A 154 -25.01 36.54 12.22
C VAL A 154 -25.17 35.35 13.17
N ALA A 155 -25.34 35.58 14.47
CA ALA A 155 -25.57 34.52 15.45
C ALA A 155 -26.91 33.79 15.23
N VAL A 156 -27.99 34.53 14.93
CA VAL A 156 -29.32 33.96 14.63
C VAL A 156 -29.30 33.15 13.32
N VAL A 157 -28.65 33.65 12.27
CA VAL A 157 -28.48 32.92 11.01
C VAL A 157 -27.63 31.66 11.21
N GLY A 158 -26.50 31.74 11.93
CA GLY A 158 -25.68 30.58 12.28
C GLY A 158 -26.44 29.53 13.10
N GLY A 159 -27.23 29.98 14.09
CA GLY A 159 -28.13 29.11 14.86
C GLY A 159 -29.20 28.44 13.99
N ALA A 160 -29.80 29.16 13.05
CA ALA A 160 -30.79 28.62 12.11
C ALA A 160 -30.18 27.59 11.16
N MET A 161 -28.93 27.79 10.71
CA MET A 161 -28.19 26.82 9.91
C MET A 161 -27.85 25.56 10.70
N LEU A 162 -27.43 25.70 11.97
CA LEU A 162 -27.18 24.57 12.87
C LEU A 162 -28.46 23.78 13.16
N ALA A 163 -29.58 24.46 13.41
CA ALA A 163 -30.88 23.82 13.62
C ALA A 163 -31.37 23.07 12.36
N TRP A 164 -31.23 23.68 11.18
CA TRP A 164 -31.49 23.01 9.90
C TRP A 164 -30.65 21.74 9.77
N PHE A 165 -29.34 21.84 9.98
CA PHE A 165 -28.41 20.72 9.81
C PHE A 165 -28.69 19.60 10.81
N ALA A 166 -28.89 19.92 12.09
CA ALA A 166 -29.17 18.94 13.13
C ALA A 166 -30.48 18.17 12.87
N VAL A 167 -31.54 18.85 12.42
CA VAL A 167 -32.82 18.20 12.07
C VAL A 167 -32.69 17.40 10.78
N ASN A 168 -32.11 17.97 9.72
CA ASN A 168 -31.92 17.27 8.44
C ASN A 168 -31.08 16.00 8.61
N TYR A 169 -29.89 16.13 9.20
CA TYR A 169 -28.97 15.02 9.45
C TYR A 169 -29.53 14.01 10.44
N GLY A 170 -30.23 14.47 11.49
CA GLY A 170 -30.86 13.61 12.49
C GLY A 170 -32.00 12.76 11.93
N LEU A 171 -32.85 13.33 11.06
CA LEU A 171 -33.93 12.60 10.40
C LEU A 171 -33.41 11.55 9.40
N VAL A 172 -32.41 11.90 8.56
CA VAL A 172 -31.72 10.95 7.69
C VAL A 172 -31.10 9.82 8.53
N SER A 173 -30.32 10.18 9.55
CA SER A 173 -29.64 9.23 10.44
C SER A 173 -30.60 8.25 11.11
N SER A 174 -31.78 8.72 11.54
CA SER A 174 -32.82 7.89 12.16
C SER A 174 -33.49 6.95 11.15
N ALA A 175 -33.87 7.44 9.96
CA ALA A 175 -34.42 6.59 8.90
C ALA A 175 -33.43 5.48 8.51
N VAL A 176 -32.15 5.85 8.38
CA VAL A 176 -31.02 4.97 8.08
C VAL A 176 -30.81 3.92 9.19
N ARG A 177 -30.77 4.32 10.48
CA ARG A 177 -30.61 3.39 11.62
C ARG A 177 -31.80 2.47 11.80
N LEU A 178 -33.05 2.94 11.64
CA LEU A 178 -34.24 2.08 11.73
C LEU A 178 -34.22 1.00 10.65
N ARG A 179 -33.86 1.38 9.42
CA ARG A 179 -33.81 0.51 8.25
C ARG A 179 -32.71 -0.55 8.34
N PHE A 180 -31.47 -0.17 8.66
CA PHE A 180 -30.30 -1.05 8.58
C PHE A 180 -29.74 -1.52 9.95
N GLY A 181 -30.23 -0.94 11.06
CA GLY A 181 -29.78 -1.26 12.42
C GLY A 181 -28.45 -0.62 12.82
N GLU A 182 -27.88 -1.10 13.91
CA GLU A 182 -26.71 -0.46 14.55
C GLU A 182 -25.39 -0.67 13.79
N ARG A 183 -25.36 -1.67 12.89
CA ARG A 183 -24.20 -2.06 12.08
C ARG A 183 -23.70 -0.94 11.14
N TRP A 184 -24.51 0.08 10.86
CA TRP A 184 -24.13 1.24 10.04
C TRP A 184 -23.70 2.49 10.85
N THR A 185 -23.67 2.41 12.18
CA THR A 185 -23.23 3.55 13.03
C THR A 185 -21.77 4.03 12.80
N PRO A 186 -20.78 3.20 12.39
CA PRO A 186 -19.43 3.69 12.10
C PRO A 186 -19.39 4.58 10.85
N GLY A 187 -20.02 4.13 9.75
CA GLY A 187 -20.07 4.87 8.49
C GLY A 187 -20.82 6.20 8.61
N LEU A 188 -21.81 6.27 9.51
CA LEU A 188 -22.50 7.52 9.85
C LEU A 188 -21.54 8.56 10.44
N ARG A 189 -20.67 8.17 11.39
CA ARG A 189 -19.67 9.08 11.98
C ARG A 189 -18.63 9.55 10.96
N GLN A 190 -18.22 8.67 10.04
CA GLN A 190 -17.30 9.01 8.94
C GLN A 190 -17.97 9.93 7.89
N GLY A 191 -19.27 9.79 7.66
CA GLY A 191 -20.05 10.64 6.75
C GLY A 191 -20.27 12.08 7.27
N LEU A 192 -20.41 12.25 8.59
CA LEU A 192 -20.72 13.54 9.22
C LEU A 192 -19.79 14.69 8.78
N GLY A 193 -18.48 14.45 8.73
CA GLY A 193 -17.51 15.49 8.35
C GLY A 193 -17.64 15.93 6.88
N PHE A 194 -18.03 15.01 5.98
CA PHE A 194 -18.32 15.35 4.59
C PHE A 194 -19.62 16.13 4.46
N GLU A 195 -20.70 15.68 5.12
CA GLU A 195 -22.01 16.37 5.08
C GLU A 195 -21.96 17.77 5.70
N LEU A 196 -21.20 17.95 6.79
CA LEU A 196 -21.00 19.25 7.40
C LEU A 196 -20.27 20.21 6.45
N LEU A 197 -19.31 19.71 5.65
CA LEU A 197 -18.57 20.50 4.67
C LEU A 197 -19.40 20.81 3.42
N SER A 198 -20.05 19.81 2.82
CA SER A 198 -20.84 19.96 1.60
C SER A 198 -22.11 20.77 1.83
N THR A 199 -22.91 20.38 2.82
CA THR A 199 -24.22 21.00 3.08
C THR A 199 -24.06 22.28 3.90
N GLY A 200 -23.07 22.36 4.79
CA GLY A 200 -22.75 23.61 5.50
C GLY A 200 -22.24 24.72 4.58
N SER A 201 -21.43 24.41 3.55
CA SER A 201 -20.99 25.42 2.57
C SER A 201 -22.11 25.92 1.66
N LEU A 202 -23.10 25.08 1.33
CA LEU A 202 -24.33 25.55 0.67
C LEU A 202 -25.15 26.49 1.55
N LEU A 203 -25.31 26.17 2.84
CA LEU A 203 -26.03 27.03 3.79
C LEU A 203 -25.33 28.38 3.99
N LEU A 204 -24.00 28.41 4.05
CA LEU A 204 -23.19 29.65 4.11
C LEU A 204 -23.36 30.57 2.88
N LEU A 205 -23.81 30.02 1.75
CA LEU A 205 -24.05 30.76 0.51
C LEU A 205 -25.40 31.50 0.51
N ALA A 206 -26.33 31.10 1.37
CA ALA A 206 -27.67 31.66 1.42
C ALA A 206 -27.74 33.15 1.85
N PRO A 207 -26.99 33.63 2.87
CA PRO A 207 -26.94 35.06 3.18
C PRO A 207 -26.39 35.90 2.02
N VAL A 208 -25.42 35.36 1.26
CA VAL A 208 -24.87 36.02 0.07
C VAL A 208 -25.96 36.16 -1.00
N LEU A 209 -26.75 35.10 -1.23
CA LEU A 209 -27.91 35.12 -2.13
C LEU A 209 -28.98 36.13 -1.68
N VAL A 210 -29.29 36.25 -0.38
CA VAL A 210 -30.21 37.27 0.15
C VAL A 210 -29.68 38.69 -0.14
N THR A 211 -28.39 38.95 0.11
CA THR A 211 -27.80 40.27 -0.19
C THR A 211 -27.76 40.58 -1.69
N ALA A 212 -27.48 39.58 -2.54
CA ALA A 212 -27.53 39.72 -3.99
C ALA A 212 -28.95 40.00 -4.48
N ALA A 213 -29.95 39.27 -3.96
CA ALA A 213 -31.36 39.44 -4.28
C ALA A 213 -31.92 40.82 -3.91
N ARG A 214 -31.42 41.43 -2.81
CA ARG A 214 -31.75 42.81 -2.41
C ARG A 214 -31.08 43.87 -3.32
N ALA A 215 -29.95 43.57 -3.95
CA ALA A 215 -29.24 44.48 -4.84
C ALA A 215 -29.72 44.38 -6.30
N SER A 216 -29.79 43.17 -6.87
CA SER A 216 -30.39 42.90 -8.18
C SER A 216 -30.59 41.41 -8.42
N ALA A 217 -31.75 41.03 -8.98
CA ALA A 217 -32.01 39.66 -9.43
C ALA A 217 -30.96 39.14 -10.44
N ALA A 218 -30.33 40.03 -11.23
CA ALA A 218 -29.31 39.68 -12.21
C ALA A 218 -27.98 39.20 -11.59
N LEU A 219 -27.75 39.42 -10.29
CA LEU A 219 -26.57 38.92 -9.58
C LEU A 219 -26.74 37.46 -9.12
N ILE A 220 -27.99 36.99 -8.98
CA ILE A 220 -28.30 35.66 -8.44
C ILE A 220 -27.68 34.52 -9.30
N PRO A 221 -27.74 34.54 -10.65
CA PRO A 221 -27.12 33.50 -11.47
C PRO A 221 -25.60 33.40 -11.36
N LEU A 222 -24.90 34.42 -10.83
CA LEU A 222 -23.44 34.36 -10.62
C LEU A 222 -23.04 33.25 -9.64
N VAL A 223 -23.97 32.81 -8.77
CA VAL A 223 -23.78 31.66 -7.87
C VAL A 223 -23.50 30.35 -8.61
N LEU A 224 -23.91 30.24 -9.88
CA LEU A 224 -23.64 29.07 -10.70
C LEU A 224 -22.14 28.90 -10.99
N VAL A 225 -21.33 29.97 -10.94
CA VAL A 225 -19.88 29.90 -11.18
C VAL A 225 -19.15 29.13 -10.06
N PRO A 226 -19.26 29.48 -8.76
CA PRO A 226 -18.66 28.69 -7.69
C PRO A 226 -19.30 27.30 -7.55
N LEU A 227 -20.62 27.14 -7.78
CA LEU A 227 -21.25 25.82 -7.78
C LEU A 227 -20.69 24.91 -8.89
N PHE A 228 -20.48 25.45 -10.10
CA PHE A 228 -19.85 24.73 -11.21
C PHE A 228 -18.35 24.45 -10.95
N ALA A 229 -17.64 25.37 -10.30
CA ALA A 229 -16.24 25.14 -9.91
C ALA A 229 -16.13 23.97 -8.91
N VAL A 230 -16.97 23.94 -7.86
CA VAL A 230 -17.04 22.83 -6.90
C VAL A 230 -17.42 21.52 -7.61
N TYR A 231 -18.43 21.55 -8.48
CA TYR A 231 -18.82 20.40 -9.32
C TYR A 231 -17.65 19.86 -10.16
N ARG A 232 -16.91 20.74 -10.86
CA ARG A 232 -15.76 20.37 -11.70
C ARG A 232 -14.61 19.82 -10.87
N MET A 233 -14.26 20.46 -9.75
CA MET A 233 -13.20 19.99 -8.85
C MET A 233 -13.53 18.63 -8.25
N ALA A 234 -14.77 18.40 -7.81
CA ALA A 234 -15.20 17.13 -7.26
C ALA A 234 -15.25 16.01 -8.32
N ARG A 235 -15.65 16.31 -9.57
CA ARG A 235 -15.58 15.35 -10.69
C ARG A 235 -14.13 14.97 -11.02
N LEU A 236 -13.25 15.96 -11.16
CA LEU A 236 -11.81 15.75 -11.42
C LEU A 236 -11.14 14.94 -10.29
N SER A 237 -11.50 15.21 -9.03
CA SER A 237 -10.98 14.47 -7.87
C SER A 237 -11.35 12.98 -7.93
N VAL A 238 -12.48 12.62 -8.54
CA VAL A 238 -12.88 11.21 -8.67
C VAL A 238 -12.31 10.58 -9.94
N GLU A 239 -12.20 11.32 -11.05
CA GLU A 239 -11.46 10.87 -12.24
C GLU A 239 -10.00 10.52 -11.85
N GLN A 240 -9.34 11.36 -11.04
CA GLN A 240 -8.04 11.03 -10.43
C GLN A 240 -8.10 9.82 -9.49
N GLN A 241 -9.15 9.65 -8.69
CA GLN A 241 -9.30 8.51 -7.78
C GLN A 241 -9.52 7.18 -8.52
N GLN A 242 -10.18 7.22 -9.69
CA GLN A 242 -10.37 6.07 -10.59
C GLN A 242 -9.06 5.70 -11.30
N LEU A 243 -8.32 6.68 -11.82
CA LEU A 243 -6.96 6.43 -12.35
C LEU A 243 -6.05 5.84 -11.26
N ALA A 244 -6.13 6.35 -10.03
CA ALA A 244 -5.46 5.78 -8.86
C ALA A 244 -6.11 4.48 -8.30
N SER A 245 -6.87 3.76 -9.12
CA SER A 245 -7.40 2.41 -8.85
C SER A 245 -7.10 1.39 -9.96
N LEU A 246 -6.41 1.83 -11.03
CA LEU A 246 -5.90 0.95 -12.09
C LEU A 246 -4.36 0.84 -12.02
N ASP A 247 -3.81 -0.19 -12.66
CA ASP A 247 -2.40 -0.33 -12.98
C ASP A 247 -2.10 0.44 -14.29
N PRO A 248 -1.08 1.32 -14.34
CA PRO A 248 -0.86 2.18 -15.50
C PRO A 248 -0.30 1.46 -16.74
N LEU A 249 0.30 0.28 -16.58
CA LEU A 249 0.78 -0.53 -17.70
C LEU A 249 -0.36 -1.36 -18.32
N THR A 250 -1.00 -2.20 -17.50
CA THR A 250 -1.95 -3.22 -17.97
C THR A 250 -3.39 -2.71 -18.07
N GLY A 251 -3.71 -1.57 -17.45
CA GLY A 251 -5.07 -1.04 -17.35
C GLY A 251 -5.99 -1.82 -16.41
N LEU A 252 -5.53 -2.93 -15.81
CA LEU A 252 -6.29 -3.74 -14.86
C LEU A 252 -6.54 -2.98 -13.54
N PRO A 253 -7.58 -3.34 -12.78
CA PRO A 253 -7.70 -3.01 -11.35
C PRO A 253 -6.40 -3.27 -10.59
N ASN A 254 -5.96 -2.32 -9.75
CA ASN A 254 -4.76 -2.48 -8.93
C ASN A 254 -5.07 -3.04 -7.53
N ARG A 255 -4.02 -3.34 -6.74
CA ARG A 255 -4.11 -3.84 -5.35
C ARG A 255 -5.09 -3.07 -4.44
N LYS A 256 -5.33 -1.77 -4.68
CA LYS A 256 -6.28 -0.93 -3.93
C LYS A 256 -7.72 -1.08 -4.42
N ALA A 257 -7.95 -1.30 -5.73
CA ALA A 257 -9.26 -1.69 -6.24
C ALA A 257 -9.66 -3.09 -5.74
N LEU A 258 -8.72 -4.04 -5.76
CA LEU A 258 -8.91 -5.38 -5.23
C LEU A 258 -9.41 -5.39 -3.77
N LEU A 259 -8.73 -4.64 -2.90
CA LEU A 259 -9.11 -4.50 -1.49
C LEU A 259 -10.51 -3.88 -1.33
N ALA A 260 -10.89 -2.93 -2.18
CA ALA A 260 -12.21 -2.31 -2.15
C ALA A 260 -13.33 -3.27 -2.58
N GLU A 261 -13.13 -4.04 -3.65
CA GLU A 261 -14.10 -5.01 -4.16
C GLU A 261 -14.32 -6.16 -3.17
N VAL A 262 -13.25 -6.80 -2.68
CA VAL A 262 -13.38 -7.87 -1.67
C VAL A 262 -14.02 -7.31 -0.39
N GLY A 263 -13.70 -6.08 0.01
CA GLY A 263 -14.35 -5.39 1.12
C GLY A 263 -15.86 -5.16 0.92
N GLU A 264 -16.30 -4.80 -0.29
CA GLU A 264 -17.72 -4.66 -0.62
C GLU A 264 -18.42 -6.03 -0.66
N GLN A 265 -17.81 -7.07 -1.24
CA GLN A 265 -18.36 -8.43 -1.22
C GLN A 265 -18.52 -8.96 0.20
N LEU A 266 -17.47 -8.90 1.04
CA LEU A 266 -17.53 -9.29 2.47
C LEU A 266 -18.67 -8.56 3.21
N HIS A 267 -18.88 -7.27 2.93
CA HIS A 267 -19.99 -6.50 3.48
C HIS A 267 -21.36 -7.00 2.98
N LEU A 268 -21.49 -7.34 1.69
CA LEU A 268 -22.69 -7.94 1.11
C LEU A 268 -22.98 -9.35 1.64
N HIS A 269 -21.96 -10.18 1.89
CA HIS A 269 -22.12 -11.48 2.56
C HIS A 269 -22.69 -11.29 3.98
N ALA A 270 -22.18 -10.31 4.74
CA ALA A 270 -22.70 -9.98 6.07
C ALA A 270 -24.15 -9.46 6.05
N GLU A 271 -24.57 -8.74 4.99
CA GLU A 271 -25.97 -8.37 4.78
C GLU A 271 -26.88 -9.56 4.40
N ARG A 272 -26.38 -10.53 3.64
CA ARG A 272 -27.12 -11.75 3.25
C ARG A 272 -27.34 -12.69 4.43
N ALA A 273 -26.27 -12.97 5.18
CA ALA A 273 -26.35 -13.77 6.41
C ALA A 273 -27.33 -13.16 7.44
N ALA A 274 -27.41 -11.82 7.51
CA ALA A 274 -28.38 -11.11 8.35
C ALA A 274 -29.85 -11.29 7.93
N ARG A 275 -30.10 -11.73 6.68
CA ARG A 275 -31.42 -11.99 6.10
C ARG A 275 -31.81 -13.47 6.14
N GLY A 276 -30.91 -14.36 6.59
CA GLY A 276 -31.10 -15.81 6.50
C GLY A 276 -30.97 -16.35 5.06
N GLU A 277 -30.40 -15.57 4.15
CA GLU A 277 -30.01 -16.04 2.82
C GLU A 277 -28.80 -16.99 2.94
N PRO A 278 -28.63 -17.96 2.03
CA PRO A 278 -27.49 -18.87 2.07
C PRO A 278 -26.16 -18.10 2.00
N PRO A 279 -25.09 -18.62 2.65
CA PRO A 279 -23.78 -18.00 2.57
C PRO A 279 -23.23 -18.14 1.15
N ALA A 280 -23.37 -17.07 0.35
CA ALA A 280 -22.63 -16.96 -0.90
C ALA A 280 -21.13 -17.06 -0.59
N ARG A 281 -20.38 -17.72 -1.47
CA ARG A 281 -18.93 -17.90 -1.36
C ARG A 281 -18.20 -16.89 -2.26
N LEU A 282 -16.94 -16.59 -1.94
CA LEU A 282 -16.00 -15.90 -2.82
C LEU A 282 -14.70 -16.69 -2.86
N ALA A 283 -13.97 -16.63 -3.97
CA ALA A 283 -12.62 -17.18 -4.07
C ALA A 283 -11.64 -16.08 -4.46
N LEU A 284 -10.55 -15.97 -3.71
CA LEU A 284 -9.40 -15.16 -4.05
C LEU A 284 -8.33 -16.10 -4.59
N LEU A 285 -8.02 -15.97 -5.87
CA LEU A 285 -6.90 -16.63 -6.51
C LEU A 285 -5.76 -15.61 -6.57
N LEU A 286 -4.58 -15.97 -6.09
CA LEU A 286 -3.34 -15.23 -6.29
C LEU A 286 -2.51 -15.96 -7.35
N ILE A 287 -1.91 -15.23 -8.28
CA ILE A 287 -1.14 -15.76 -9.42
C ILE A 287 0.21 -15.05 -9.46
N ASP A 288 1.27 -15.80 -9.75
CA ASP A 288 2.62 -15.30 -9.96
C ASP A 288 3.22 -16.04 -11.18
N LEU A 289 3.83 -15.29 -12.10
CA LEU A 289 4.28 -15.80 -13.40
C LEU A 289 5.63 -16.52 -13.30
N ASP A 290 5.62 -17.83 -13.53
CA ASP A 290 6.82 -18.65 -13.39
C ASP A 290 7.91 -18.22 -14.39
N ARG A 291 9.08 -17.89 -13.85
CA ARG A 291 10.28 -17.47 -14.59
C ARG A 291 10.15 -16.12 -15.32
N PHE A 292 9.16 -15.28 -15.00
CA PHE A 292 9.06 -13.94 -15.58
C PHE A 292 10.35 -13.11 -15.42
N LYS A 293 11.01 -13.21 -14.25
CA LYS A 293 12.35 -12.62 -14.06
C LYS A 293 13.38 -13.10 -15.09
N HIS A 294 13.41 -14.37 -15.48
CA HIS A 294 14.34 -14.86 -16.51
C HIS A 294 14.04 -14.26 -17.90
N VAL A 295 12.79 -13.84 -18.17
CA VAL A 295 12.45 -13.11 -19.40
C VAL A 295 13.08 -11.72 -19.35
N ASN A 296 12.92 -10.98 -18.25
CA ASN A 296 13.53 -9.67 -18.05
C ASN A 296 15.08 -9.72 -18.07
N ASP A 297 15.67 -10.71 -17.37
CA ASP A 297 17.12 -10.94 -17.27
C ASP A 297 17.79 -11.36 -18.59
N ALA A 298 17.00 -11.67 -19.64
CA ALA A 298 17.49 -12.14 -20.93
C ALA A 298 17.03 -11.30 -22.14
N LEU A 299 15.86 -10.64 -22.06
CA LEU A 299 15.22 -9.90 -23.15
C LEU A 299 14.86 -8.43 -22.80
N GLY A 300 15.18 -7.98 -21.58
CA GLY A 300 14.91 -6.61 -21.13
C GLY A 300 13.47 -6.35 -20.66
N HIS A 301 13.27 -5.23 -19.95
CA HIS A 301 11.96 -4.89 -19.39
C HIS A 301 10.93 -4.50 -20.45
N ALA A 302 11.32 -3.88 -21.56
CA ALA A 302 10.39 -3.54 -22.64
C ALA A 302 9.73 -4.79 -23.30
N VAL A 303 10.37 -5.96 -23.24
CA VAL A 303 9.74 -7.24 -23.63
C VAL A 303 8.87 -7.78 -22.50
N GLY A 304 9.33 -7.71 -21.25
CA GLY A 304 8.57 -8.10 -20.05
C GLY A 304 7.24 -7.34 -19.89
N ASP A 305 7.24 -6.03 -20.11
CA ASP A 305 6.03 -5.19 -20.03
C ASP A 305 5.02 -5.51 -21.13
N ARG A 306 5.49 -5.78 -22.36
CA ARG A 306 4.62 -6.25 -23.46
C ARG A 306 4.05 -7.64 -23.18
N LEU A 307 4.84 -8.53 -22.59
CA LEU A 307 4.38 -9.83 -22.09
C LEU A 307 3.32 -9.68 -20.99
N LEU A 308 3.51 -8.78 -20.02
CA LEU A 308 2.54 -8.51 -18.95
C LEU A 308 1.21 -7.97 -19.50
N VAL A 309 1.24 -7.13 -20.54
CA VAL A 309 0.03 -6.62 -21.22
C VAL A 309 -0.73 -7.75 -21.94
N GLU A 310 -0.02 -8.62 -22.66
CA GLU A 310 -0.62 -9.78 -23.36
C GLU A 310 -1.19 -10.81 -22.35
N VAL A 311 -0.45 -11.12 -21.29
CA VAL A 311 -0.94 -11.95 -20.17
C VAL A 311 -2.19 -11.33 -19.55
N SER A 312 -2.23 -10.01 -19.35
CA SER A 312 -3.41 -9.32 -18.79
C SER A 312 -4.64 -9.45 -19.69
N ALA A 313 -4.47 -9.40 -21.01
CA ALA A 313 -5.54 -9.62 -21.96
C ALA A 313 -6.09 -11.05 -21.87
N ARG A 314 -5.20 -12.06 -21.90
CA ARG A 314 -5.56 -13.49 -21.78
C ARG A 314 -6.26 -13.82 -20.47
N LEU A 315 -5.73 -13.34 -19.34
CA LEU A 315 -6.37 -13.50 -18.03
C LEU A 315 -7.79 -12.91 -18.04
N THR A 316 -7.96 -11.72 -18.63
CA THR A 316 -9.28 -11.07 -18.73
C THR A 316 -10.26 -11.86 -19.59
N GLU A 317 -9.82 -12.43 -20.71
CA GLU A 317 -10.67 -13.25 -21.59
C GLU A 317 -11.10 -14.57 -20.92
N VAL A 318 -10.18 -15.28 -20.27
CA VAL A 318 -10.44 -16.57 -19.61
C VAL A 318 -11.33 -16.46 -18.37
N VAL A 319 -11.21 -15.35 -17.63
CA VAL A 319 -12.01 -15.06 -16.43
C VAL A 319 -13.36 -14.44 -16.79
N GLY A 320 -13.40 -13.60 -17.84
CA GLY A 320 -14.59 -13.12 -18.52
C GLY A 320 -15.49 -12.12 -17.77
N ARG A 321 -15.94 -12.46 -16.55
CA ARG A 321 -16.91 -11.65 -15.78
C ARG A 321 -16.51 -11.36 -14.34
N ASP A 322 -15.70 -12.22 -13.73
CA ASP A 322 -15.10 -11.99 -12.42
C ASP A 322 -13.90 -11.02 -12.55
N MET A 323 -13.47 -10.43 -11.44
CA MET A 323 -12.47 -9.36 -11.48
C MET A 323 -11.06 -9.94 -11.54
N VAL A 324 -10.31 -9.60 -12.59
CA VAL A 324 -8.85 -9.72 -12.64
C VAL A 324 -8.22 -8.42 -12.13
N ALA A 325 -7.10 -8.51 -11.41
CA ALA A 325 -6.33 -7.38 -10.89
C ALA A 325 -4.82 -7.66 -11.00
N ARG A 326 -4.00 -6.61 -11.13
CA ARG A 326 -2.53 -6.70 -11.00
C ARG A 326 -2.09 -6.06 -9.68
N LEU A 327 -1.17 -6.73 -8.97
CA LEU A 327 -0.72 -6.28 -7.64
C LEU A 327 0.59 -5.50 -7.67
N GLY A 328 1.46 -5.83 -8.63
CA GLY A 328 2.78 -5.27 -8.87
C GLY A 328 3.70 -6.35 -9.48
N GLY A 329 4.69 -5.98 -10.29
CA GLY A 329 5.58 -6.96 -10.93
C GLY A 329 4.81 -8.01 -11.76
N ASP A 330 5.08 -9.27 -11.48
CA ASP A 330 4.46 -10.50 -12.01
C ASP A 330 3.24 -10.98 -11.20
N GLU A 331 2.88 -10.34 -10.09
CA GLU A 331 1.72 -10.72 -9.26
C GLU A 331 0.38 -10.26 -9.87
N PHE A 332 -0.52 -11.22 -10.11
CA PHE A 332 -1.92 -11.00 -10.46
C PHE A 332 -2.86 -11.62 -9.40
N ALA A 333 -4.12 -11.20 -9.41
CA ALA A 333 -5.16 -11.78 -8.56
C ALA A 333 -6.50 -11.86 -9.30
N ILE A 334 -7.30 -12.87 -8.99
CA ILE A 334 -8.70 -13.00 -9.45
C ILE A 334 -9.63 -13.08 -8.24
N VAL A 335 -10.74 -12.36 -8.28
CA VAL A 335 -11.83 -12.48 -7.31
C VAL A 335 -13.06 -13.05 -8.01
N MET A 336 -13.33 -14.33 -7.73
CA MET A 336 -14.58 -14.97 -8.14
C MET A 336 -15.69 -14.69 -7.14
N THR A 337 -16.89 -14.38 -7.64
CA THR A 337 -18.02 -13.96 -6.81
C THR A 337 -19.25 -14.87 -6.95
N GLY A 338 -19.81 -15.31 -5.82
CA GLY A 338 -21.07 -16.06 -5.79
C GLY A 338 -20.94 -17.54 -6.13
N LEU A 339 -19.79 -18.16 -5.84
CA LEU A 339 -19.53 -19.57 -6.12
C LEU A 339 -20.53 -20.48 -5.39
N THR A 340 -20.88 -21.61 -6.01
CA THR A 340 -21.71 -22.64 -5.39
C THR A 340 -20.89 -23.71 -4.68
N ASP A 341 -19.70 -24.03 -5.20
CA ASP A 341 -18.76 -25.00 -4.64
C ASP A 341 -17.29 -24.56 -4.76
N ALA A 342 -16.39 -25.19 -4.01
CA ALA A 342 -14.95 -25.01 -4.10
C ALA A 342 -14.34 -25.46 -5.44
N GLY A 343 -14.95 -26.45 -6.11
CA GLY A 343 -14.49 -26.96 -7.40
C GLY A 343 -14.47 -25.90 -8.51
N GLU A 344 -15.46 -24.98 -8.53
CA GLU A 344 -15.56 -23.88 -9.50
C GLU A 344 -14.28 -23.00 -9.53
N ALA A 345 -13.67 -22.77 -8.36
CA ALA A 345 -12.42 -22.01 -8.25
C ALA A 345 -11.22 -22.79 -8.79
N ARG A 346 -11.16 -24.09 -8.52
CA ARG A 346 -10.10 -24.98 -9.02
C ARG A 346 -10.18 -25.12 -10.53
N GLU A 347 -11.38 -25.22 -11.10
CA GLU A 347 -11.62 -25.26 -12.55
C GLU A 347 -11.26 -23.96 -13.26
N LEU A 348 -11.52 -22.78 -12.66
CA LEU A 348 -11.07 -21.51 -13.25
C LEU A 348 -9.54 -21.45 -13.25
N ALA A 349 -8.89 -21.85 -12.16
CA ALA A 349 -7.44 -21.88 -12.09
C ALA A 349 -6.81 -22.83 -13.14
N ASP A 350 -7.38 -24.01 -13.38
CA ASP A 350 -6.93 -24.89 -14.48
C ASP A 350 -7.03 -24.22 -15.86
N ARG A 351 -8.13 -23.50 -16.13
CA ARG A 351 -8.29 -22.74 -17.40
C ARG A 351 -7.28 -21.60 -17.52
N VAL A 352 -6.98 -20.92 -16.41
CA VAL A 352 -5.97 -19.85 -16.37
C VAL A 352 -4.58 -20.40 -16.63
N VAL A 353 -4.18 -21.49 -15.97
CA VAL A 353 -2.90 -22.17 -16.23
C VAL A 353 -2.79 -22.62 -17.69
N ALA A 354 -3.85 -23.20 -18.25
CA ALA A 354 -3.86 -23.63 -19.65
C ALA A 354 -3.62 -22.47 -20.65
N ALA A 355 -4.18 -21.28 -20.38
CA ALA A 355 -4.02 -20.10 -21.24
C ALA A 355 -2.71 -19.32 -21.02
N LEU A 356 -2.11 -19.42 -19.84
CA LEU A 356 -0.74 -18.95 -19.60
C LEU A 356 0.28 -19.84 -20.34
N ALA A 357 0.05 -21.15 -20.33
CA ALA A 357 0.89 -22.15 -21.00
C ALA A 357 0.82 -22.13 -22.54
N GLU A 358 -0.06 -21.33 -23.15
CA GLU A 358 0.00 -21.07 -24.60
C GLU A 358 1.16 -20.09 -24.90
N PRO A 359 2.05 -20.35 -25.88
CA PRO A 359 3.17 -19.46 -26.14
C PRO A 359 2.74 -18.03 -26.48
N VAL A 360 3.50 -17.04 -26.00
CA VAL A 360 3.29 -15.62 -26.28
C VAL A 360 4.16 -15.19 -27.47
N PRO A 361 3.58 -14.79 -28.62
CA PRO A 361 4.34 -14.40 -29.80
C PRO A 361 4.81 -12.93 -29.70
N LEU A 362 6.03 -12.70 -29.23
CA LEU A 362 6.65 -11.37 -29.14
C LEU A 362 7.89 -11.30 -30.04
N ASP A 363 7.91 -10.28 -30.92
CA ASP A 363 8.99 -10.00 -31.89
C ASP A 363 9.43 -11.19 -32.76
N GLY A 364 8.53 -12.17 -32.95
CA GLY A 364 8.76 -13.39 -33.72
C GLY A 364 9.28 -14.58 -32.89
N LEU A 365 9.54 -14.40 -31.59
CA LEU A 365 9.87 -15.45 -30.64
C LEU A 365 8.60 -15.93 -29.91
N PRO A 366 8.37 -17.26 -29.79
CA PRO A 366 7.41 -17.80 -28.86
C PRO A 366 8.02 -17.80 -27.44
N LEU A 367 7.41 -17.06 -26.51
CA LEU A 367 7.79 -17.05 -25.10
C LEU A 367 6.85 -17.93 -24.29
N ASP A 368 7.39 -18.99 -23.69
CA ASP A 368 6.66 -19.91 -22.81
C ASP A 368 6.73 -19.39 -21.36
N VAL A 369 5.58 -19.09 -20.75
CA VAL A 369 5.49 -18.50 -19.41
C VAL A 369 4.51 -19.29 -18.55
N GLY A 370 4.96 -19.77 -17.38
CA GLY A 370 4.11 -20.50 -16.46
C GLY A 370 3.30 -19.58 -15.55
N GLY A 371 2.45 -20.16 -14.72
CA GLY A 371 1.75 -19.46 -13.67
C GLY A 371 1.46 -20.40 -12.50
N SER A 372 1.95 -20.02 -11.32
CA SER A 372 1.65 -20.71 -10.07
C SER A 372 0.49 -19.99 -9.38
N ILE A 373 -0.55 -20.73 -8.98
CA ILE A 373 -1.82 -20.18 -8.46
C ILE A 373 -2.11 -20.70 -7.06
N GLY A 374 -2.43 -19.78 -6.13
CA GLY A 374 -2.90 -20.09 -4.78
C GLY A 374 -4.34 -19.66 -4.53
N ILE A 375 -5.20 -20.57 -4.04
CA ILE A 375 -6.65 -20.30 -3.86
C ILE A 375 -7.05 -20.24 -2.38
N ALA A 376 -7.61 -19.10 -1.95
CA ALA A 376 -8.31 -18.95 -0.67
C ALA A 376 -9.82 -18.76 -0.88
N LEU A 377 -10.64 -19.38 -0.02
CA LEU A 377 -12.10 -19.39 -0.11
C LEU A 377 -12.72 -18.66 1.09
N PHE A 378 -13.74 -17.83 0.86
CA PHE A 378 -14.59 -17.28 1.93
C PHE A 378 -15.84 -18.16 2.14
N PRO A 379 -16.25 -18.44 3.39
CA PRO A 379 -15.60 -18.05 4.66
C PRO A 379 -14.51 -19.03 5.11
N ASP A 380 -14.44 -20.22 4.49
CA ASP A 380 -13.74 -21.40 5.01
C ASP A 380 -12.24 -21.17 5.28
N HIS A 381 -11.58 -20.33 4.48
CA HIS A 381 -10.16 -19.96 4.60
C HIS A 381 -9.97 -18.51 5.09
N GLY A 382 -10.99 -17.88 5.70
CA GLY A 382 -10.86 -16.57 6.33
C GLY A 382 -12.10 -15.68 6.22
N GLU A 383 -12.36 -14.88 7.24
CA GLU A 383 -13.49 -13.93 7.29
C GLU A 383 -13.12 -12.50 6.84
N ASP A 384 -11.84 -12.22 6.61
CA ASP A 384 -11.31 -10.90 6.25
C ASP A 384 -10.27 -10.95 5.12
N PHE A 385 -10.08 -9.81 4.45
CA PHE A 385 -9.17 -9.67 3.29
C PHE A 385 -7.70 -10.01 3.60
N ALA A 386 -7.18 -9.65 4.78
CA ALA A 386 -5.78 -9.89 5.11
C ALA A 386 -5.53 -11.38 5.41
N THR A 387 -6.48 -12.05 6.07
CA THR A 387 -6.43 -13.51 6.27
C THR A 387 -6.56 -14.26 4.95
N LEU A 388 -7.52 -13.90 4.08
CA LEU A 388 -7.70 -14.52 2.76
C LEU A 388 -6.47 -14.32 1.87
N MET A 389 -5.92 -13.11 1.81
CA MET A 389 -4.70 -12.80 1.03
C MET A 389 -3.51 -13.63 1.52
N ARG A 390 -3.26 -13.71 2.83
CA ARG A 390 -2.18 -14.53 3.40
C ARG A 390 -2.35 -16.02 3.10
N HIS A 391 -3.57 -16.54 3.09
CA HIS A 391 -3.82 -17.94 2.75
C HIS A 391 -3.69 -18.24 1.25
N ALA A 392 -4.03 -17.28 0.37
CA ALA A 392 -3.78 -17.39 -1.06
C ALA A 392 -2.26 -17.36 -1.36
N ASP A 393 -1.52 -16.46 -0.71
CA ASP A 393 -0.04 -16.38 -0.75
C ASP A 393 0.63 -17.69 -0.32
N VAL A 394 0.26 -18.25 0.84
CA VAL A 394 0.77 -19.56 1.30
C VAL A 394 0.44 -20.68 0.30
N ALA A 395 -0.76 -20.70 -0.29
CA ALA A 395 -1.10 -21.69 -1.30
C ALA A 395 -0.29 -21.50 -2.61
N MET A 396 -0.06 -20.28 -3.05
CA MET A 396 0.71 -19.97 -4.26
C MET A 396 2.18 -20.38 -4.08
N TYR A 397 2.75 -20.11 -2.91
CA TYR A 397 4.07 -20.58 -2.49
C TYR A 397 4.14 -22.12 -2.51
N ASP A 398 3.09 -22.80 -2.03
CA ASP A 398 3.00 -24.26 -2.02
C ASP A 398 2.92 -24.89 -3.41
N ALA A 399 2.24 -24.24 -4.35
CA ALA A 399 2.23 -24.64 -5.76
C ALA A 399 3.66 -24.58 -6.34
N LYS A 400 4.31 -23.41 -6.26
CA LYS A 400 5.71 -23.20 -6.70
C LYS A 400 6.68 -24.25 -6.17
N HIS A 401 6.61 -24.58 -4.88
CA HIS A 401 7.55 -25.50 -4.25
C HIS A 401 7.33 -26.97 -4.61
N ARG A 402 6.13 -27.35 -5.05
CA ARG A 402 5.79 -28.72 -5.42
C ARG A 402 5.93 -28.98 -6.92
N ASN A 403 6.31 -27.98 -7.72
CA ASN A 403 6.11 -27.95 -9.18
C ASN A 403 4.66 -28.29 -9.57
N ASP A 404 3.70 -27.83 -8.75
CA ASP A 404 2.28 -27.84 -9.08
C ASP A 404 1.89 -26.44 -9.56
N THR A 405 0.94 -26.33 -10.47
CA THR A 405 0.51 -25.05 -11.04
C THR A 405 -0.64 -24.43 -10.24
N VAL A 406 -1.39 -25.21 -9.46
CA VAL A 406 -2.50 -24.69 -8.64
C VAL A 406 -2.63 -25.44 -7.32
N ALA A 407 -2.51 -24.74 -6.21
CA ALA A 407 -2.86 -25.25 -4.89
C ALA A 407 -4.06 -24.49 -4.29
N VAL A 408 -4.96 -25.25 -3.66
CA VAL A 408 -5.99 -24.70 -2.77
C VAL A 408 -5.41 -24.65 -1.35
N TYR A 409 -5.59 -23.54 -0.64
CA TYR A 409 -5.17 -23.46 0.76
C TYR A 409 -5.84 -24.55 1.59
N ALA A 410 -5.04 -25.26 2.39
CA ALA A 410 -5.53 -26.17 3.40
C ALA A 410 -4.70 -25.96 4.67
N ALA A 411 -5.36 -25.98 5.84
CA ALA A 411 -4.65 -25.91 7.13
C ALA A 411 -3.72 -27.11 7.38
N GLU A 412 -3.78 -28.15 6.54
CA GLU A 412 -2.88 -29.31 6.53
C GLU A 412 -1.71 -29.14 5.54
N SER A 413 -1.82 -28.28 4.52
CA SER A 413 -0.72 -27.94 3.60
C SER A 413 0.38 -27.10 4.27
N ASP A 414 0.09 -26.55 5.45
CA ASP A 414 1.05 -25.91 6.37
C ASP A 414 2.26 -26.82 6.73
N HIS A 415 2.24 -28.11 6.32
CA HIS A 415 3.43 -28.97 6.24
C HIS A 415 4.57 -28.41 5.36
N ASN A 416 4.34 -27.48 4.43
CA ASN A 416 5.45 -26.75 3.79
C ASN A 416 6.22 -25.87 4.79
N SER A 417 5.60 -25.49 5.91
CA SER A 417 6.34 -24.97 7.06
C SER A 417 7.34 -25.98 7.62
N ALA A 418 7.18 -27.30 7.47
CA ALA A 418 8.17 -28.27 7.94
C ALA A 418 9.47 -28.21 7.11
N GLU A 419 9.39 -28.09 5.78
CA GLU A 419 10.59 -27.90 4.96
C GLU A 419 11.16 -26.49 5.10
N ARG A 420 10.32 -25.45 5.19
CA ARG A 420 10.77 -24.07 5.40
C ARG A 420 11.40 -23.88 6.79
N LEU A 421 10.85 -24.49 7.84
CA LEU A 421 11.46 -24.54 9.17
C LEU A 421 12.71 -25.43 9.18
N GLY A 422 12.76 -26.49 8.38
CA GLY A 422 13.95 -27.30 8.17
C GLY A 422 15.10 -26.48 7.56
N LEU A 423 14.81 -25.74 6.49
CA LEU A 423 15.77 -24.86 5.84
C LEU A 423 16.20 -23.70 6.76
N LEU A 424 15.27 -23.10 7.52
CA LEU A 424 15.58 -22.11 8.56
C LEU A 424 16.39 -22.69 9.72
N ALA A 425 16.16 -23.94 10.11
CA ALA A 425 16.89 -24.61 11.20
C ALA A 425 18.29 -25.06 10.77
N ASP A 426 18.47 -25.52 9.52
CA ASP A 426 19.77 -25.80 8.93
C ASP A 426 20.55 -24.48 8.74
N LEU A 427 19.94 -23.44 8.14
CA LEU A 427 20.54 -22.11 7.99
C LEU A 427 20.96 -21.52 9.35
N ARG A 428 20.07 -21.57 10.35
CA ARG A 428 20.38 -21.15 11.72
C ARG A 428 21.53 -21.97 12.32
N ARG A 429 21.58 -23.28 12.08
CA ARG A 429 22.68 -24.14 12.55
C ARG A 429 24.02 -23.71 11.97
N VAL A 430 24.10 -23.40 10.66
CA VAL A 430 25.34 -22.88 10.03
C VAL A 430 25.75 -21.55 10.67
N LEU A 431 24.79 -20.64 10.88
CA LEU A 431 25.07 -19.33 11.48
C LEU A 431 25.55 -19.45 12.93
N GLU A 432 25.01 -20.40 13.71
CA GLU A 432 25.41 -20.65 15.10
C GLU A 432 26.74 -21.43 15.20
N THR A 433 27.00 -22.44 14.38
CA THR A 433 28.31 -23.14 14.38
C THR A 433 29.43 -22.25 13.82
N GLY A 434 29.15 -21.48 12.77
CA GLY A 434 30.09 -20.51 12.21
C GLY A 434 30.44 -19.39 13.17
N ALA A 435 29.52 -18.98 14.06
CA ALA A 435 29.81 -18.01 15.12
C ALA A 435 30.71 -18.59 16.22
N SER A 436 30.52 -19.87 16.59
CA SER A 436 31.29 -20.55 17.64
C SER A 436 32.80 -20.62 17.35
N ALA A 437 33.18 -20.71 16.08
CA ALA A 437 34.59 -20.73 15.66
C ALA A 437 35.30 -19.36 15.74
N ALA A 438 34.58 -18.26 15.94
CA ALA A 438 35.09 -16.88 15.81
C ALA A 438 35.22 -16.09 17.13
N ASP A 439 34.90 -16.71 18.28
CA ASP A 439 34.91 -16.03 19.59
C ASP A 439 35.46 -16.89 20.74
N PRO A 440 36.76 -16.77 21.06
CA PRO A 440 37.37 -17.39 22.25
C PRO A 440 36.94 -16.76 23.59
N SER A 441 36.21 -15.64 23.60
CA SER A 441 36.01 -14.81 24.81
C SER A 441 34.89 -15.27 25.76
N THR A 442 34.14 -16.30 25.39
CA THR A 442 33.05 -16.85 26.22
C THR A 442 33.51 -17.89 27.27
N ALA A 443 34.81 -18.23 27.31
CA ALA A 443 35.38 -19.07 28.34
C ALA A 443 35.52 -18.32 29.68
N GLN A 444 34.62 -18.61 30.63
CA GLN A 444 34.72 -18.08 32.00
C GLN A 444 36.02 -18.55 32.69
N PRO A 445 36.84 -17.64 33.24
CA PRO A 445 37.91 -18.02 34.15
C PRO A 445 37.33 -18.45 35.50
N GLY A 446 37.61 -19.69 35.91
CA GLY A 446 37.27 -20.18 37.25
C GLY A 446 38.12 -19.52 38.34
N PRO A 447 37.65 -19.45 39.60
CA PRO A 447 38.39 -18.82 40.69
C PRO A 447 39.56 -19.72 41.17
N GLY A 448 40.80 -19.22 41.11
CA GLY A 448 41.97 -19.98 41.55
C GLY A 448 43.30 -19.22 41.57
N GLU A 449 43.61 -18.63 42.73
CA GLU A 449 44.94 -18.22 43.25
C GLU A 449 45.75 -17.11 42.51
N PRO A 450 46.61 -16.34 43.24
CA PRO A 450 47.33 -15.17 42.69
C PRO A 450 48.76 -15.48 42.23
N ALA A 451 49.26 -14.66 41.30
CA ALA A 451 50.68 -14.58 40.92
C ALA A 451 51.44 -13.52 41.77
N PRO A 452 52.77 -13.65 41.96
CA PRO A 452 53.53 -12.81 42.90
C PRO A 452 53.96 -11.43 42.36
N ASP A 453 54.39 -10.57 43.28
CA ASP A 453 54.75 -9.15 43.09
C ASP A 453 56.24 -8.92 42.79
N ALA A 454 56.51 -7.94 41.90
CA ALA A 454 57.75 -7.14 41.75
C ALA A 454 57.68 -6.30 40.44
N GLY A 455 57.89 -4.99 40.40
CA GLY A 455 58.07 -4.01 41.49
C GLY A 455 58.36 -2.60 40.91
N ALA A 456 57.98 -1.54 41.63
CA ALA A 456 58.24 -0.13 41.25
C ALA A 456 59.49 0.43 41.97
N PRO A 457 60.09 1.54 41.49
CA PRO A 457 59.73 2.89 41.99
C PRO A 457 59.75 3.99 40.89
N GLY A 458 59.28 5.24 41.07
CA GLY A 458 58.57 5.95 42.16
C GLY A 458 57.85 7.18 41.54
N LEU A 459 56.79 7.76 42.14
CA LEU A 459 56.81 8.85 43.16
C LEU A 459 57.52 10.14 42.67
N ASP A 460 56.98 11.35 42.76
CA ASP A 460 55.83 11.90 43.53
C ASP A 460 55.01 12.96 42.75
N GLY A 461 53.81 13.34 43.23
CA GLY A 461 53.07 14.53 42.72
C GLY A 461 51.53 14.54 42.80
N ARG A 462 50.94 14.58 44.00
CA ARG A 462 49.51 14.89 44.31
C ARG A 462 49.46 15.98 45.39
N PRO A 463 48.34 16.70 45.69
CA PRO A 463 46.90 16.36 45.59
C PRO A 463 46.07 17.39 44.75
N GLU A 464 44.73 17.46 44.66
CA GLU A 464 43.52 16.67 45.07
C GLU A 464 42.38 17.00 44.03
N ALA A 465 41.44 16.12 43.68
CA ALA A 465 40.04 16.00 44.21
C ALA A 465 39.15 17.27 44.06
N GLU A 466 37.83 17.24 43.75
CA GLU A 466 36.85 16.15 43.49
C GLU A 466 35.50 16.72 42.95
N PHE A 467 34.66 15.91 42.27
CA PHE A 467 33.19 16.10 42.03
C PHE A 467 32.70 17.41 41.32
N ALA A 468 31.45 17.60 40.83
CA ALA A 468 30.35 16.74 40.33
C ALA A 468 29.36 17.59 39.46
N ASP A 469 28.27 16.96 38.97
CA ASP A 469 27.04 17.55 38.37
C ASP A 469 26.37 18.63 39.29
N PRO A 470 25.46 19.55 38.80
CA PRO A 470 24.19 19.14 38.15
C PRO A 470 23.45 20.09 37.16
N ASP A 471 22.54 19.45 36.41
CA ASP A 471 21.16 19.80 35.96
C ASP A 471 20.43 21.14 36.31
N VAL A 472 19.76 21.71 35.28
CA VAL A 472 18.31 22.08 35.18
C VAL A 472 17.71 23.42 35.74
N GLU A 473 16.67 23.92 35.02
CA GLU A 473 15.68 25.00 35.33
C GLU A 473 16.18 26.48 35.46
N ALA A 474 15.39 27.56 35.29
CA ALA A 474 14.12 27.79 34.57
C ALA A 474 13.81 29.31 34.33
N ALA A 475 12.96 29.59 33.32
CA ALA A 475 11.96 30.66 33.18
C ALA A 475 12.19 32.15 33.60
N GLY A 476 11.79 33.07 32.70
CA GLY A 476 11.02 34.28 33.07
C GLY A 476 11.54 35.65 32.59
N GLY A 477 10.62 36.56 32.23
CA GLY A 477 10.85 38.01 32.24
C GLY A 477 10.68 38.78 30.92
N GLU A 478 9.56 39.50 30.78
CA GLU A 478 9.37 40.63 29.85
C GLU A 478 10.11 41.89 30.39
N THR A 479 10.39 43.00 29.69
CA THR A 479 9.49 43.85 28.86
C THR A 479 10.28 44.93 28.08
N VAL A 480 9.65 45.49 27.03
CA VAL A 480 9.69 46.90 26.54
C VAL A 480 11.05 47.61 26.24
N GLY A 481 11.13 48.23 25.05
CA GLY A 481 12.05 49.32 24.74
C GLY A 481 12.14 49.59 23.23
N ALA A 482 11.94 50.84 22.78
CA ALA A 482 11.98 51.19 21.35
C ALA A 482 12.49 52.62 21.09
N ASP A 483 13.56 52.72 20.30
CA ASP A 483 14.02 53.88 19.51
C ASP A 483 15.21 53.41 18.63
N GLY A 484 15.73 54.14 17.64
CA GLY A 484 15.28 55.44 17.12
C GLY A 484 16.29 56.12 16.18
N ARG A 485 16.11 55.94 14.86
CA ARG A 485 16.48 56.86 13.75
C ARG A 485 17.94 57.11 13.26
N ASP A 486 17.95 57.38 11.95
CA ASP A 486 18.74 58.32 11.11
C ASP A 486 20.25 58.16 10.78
N GLY A 487 20.53 58.32 9.47
CA GLY A 487 21.79 58.79 8.86
C GLY A 487 22.82 57.73 8.40
N ASP A 488 23.71 58.00 7.41
CA ASP A 488 23.62 58.91 6.25
C ASP A 488 24.71 58.57 5.18
N VAL A 489 24.53 59.08 3.94
CA VAL A 489 25.55 59.62 3.02
C VAL A 489 26.61 58.75 2.27
N THR A 490 26.70 59.03 0.97
CA THR A 490 27.82 58.86 -0.01
C THR A 490 28.19 57.53 -0.69
N GLN A 491 28.59 57.71 -1.97
CA GLN A 491 29.25 56.76 -2.88
C GLN A 491 30.80 56.95 -2.82
N PRO A 492 31.57 56.26 -3.67
CA PRO A 492 32.12 57.01 -4.81
C PRO A 492 31.97 56.32 -6.18
N VAL A 493 32.38 57.05 -7.24
CA VAL A 493 32.22 56.75 -8.67
C VAL A 493 33.60 56.66 -9.35
N LEU A 494 33.80 55.75 -10.30
CA LEU A 494 34.36 56.04 -11.66
C LEU A 494 34.40 54.80 -12.58
N ALA A 495 34.56 55.06 -13.89
CA ALA A 495 34.79 54.12 -15.01
C ALA A 495 35.81 54.81 -15.98
N PRO A 496 36.03 54.43 -17.27
CA PRO A 496 35.61 53.26 -18.07
C PRO A 496 36.76 52.62 -18.93
N GLY A 497 36.45 51.67 -19.83
CA GLY A 497 37.35 51.26 -20.92
C GLY A 497 36.80 50.16 -21.86
N GLY A 498 36.84 50.39 -23.19
CA GLY A 498 36.63 49.38 -24.28
C GLY A 498 37.94 49.11 -25.06
N PRO A 499 37.98 48.49 -26.29
CA PRO A 499 36.93 48.11 -27.28
C PRO A 499 36.63 46.58 -27.28
N ALA A 500 35.78 45.92 -28.11
CA ALA A 500 34.99 46.18 -29.35
C ALA A 500 35.57 45.67 -30.71
N LEU A 501 34.67 45.29 -31.66
CA LEU A 501 34.86 44.68 -33.02
C LEU A 501 35.29 43.18 -33.04
N ALA A 502 34.96 42.33 -34.03
CA ALA A 502 34.24 42.48 -35.32
C ALA A 502 33.34 41.25 -35.68
N VAL A 503 32.70 41.29 -36.86
CA VAL A 503 31.78 40.26 -37.44
C VAL A 503 32.30 39.77 -38.80
N PRO A 504 32.03 38.51 -39.19
CA PRO A 504 31.64 38.21 -40.58
C PRO A 504 30.34 37.38 -40.67
N ALA A 505 29.77 37.23 -41.87
CA ALA A 505 28.44 36.64 -42.10
C ALA A 505 28.33 35.87 -43.44
N THR A 506 27.13 35.34 -43.73
CA THR A 506 26.69 34.60 -44.94
C THR A 506 27.08 33.10 -44.99
N ALA A 507 26.35 32.18 -45.65
CA ALA A 507 25.21 32.33 -46.57
C ALA A 507 24.20 31.15 -46.61
N ARG A 508 22.89 31.49 -46.79
CA ARG A 508 21.82 30.84 -47.60
C ARG A 508 21.38 29.36 -47.41
N GLY A 509 20.05 29.21 -47.28
CA GLY A 509 19.24 28.07 -47.74
C GLY A 509 18.79 27.09 -46.65
N GLY A 510 17.52 26.68 -46.55
CA GLY A 510 16.30 27.08 -47.27
C GLY A 510 15.07 26.32 -46.77
N ASP A 511 13.88 26.93 -46.87
CA ASP A 511 12.52 26.37 -46.63
C ASP A 511 12.20 25.72 -45.24
N GLY A 512 10.96 25.77 -44.74
CA GLY A 512 9.77 26.45 -45.29
C GLY A 512 8.44 26.00 -44.68
N ALA A 513 8.21 26.19 -43.37
CA ALA A 513 6.88 26.00 -42.75
C ALA A 513 6.65 27.01 -41.61
N ALA A 514 5.53 27.72 -41.62
CA ALA A 514 5.19 28.75 -40.64
C ALA A 514 3.77 28.58 -40.11
N LEU A 515 3.56 28.92 -38.83
CA LEU A 515 2.33 29.49 -38.25
C LEU A 515 2.73 30.28 -36.97
N PRO A 516 1.93 31.25 -36.49
CA PRO A 516 2.49 32.50 -35.94
C PRO A 516 2.58 32.59 -34.41
N ALA A 517 3.50 33.46 -33.95
CA ALA A 517 3.62 33.90 -32.57
C ALA A 517 2.66 35.06 -32.21
N ARG A 518 2.44 35.29 -30.90
CA ARG A 518 2.26 36.66 -30.37
C ARG A 518 2.53 36.82 -28.87
N ASP A 519 3.60 37.57 -28.58
CA ASP A 519 3.76 38.63 -27.58
C ASP A 519 3.21 38.44 -26.14
N GLY A 520 4.15 38.16 -25.22
CA GLY A 520 4.64 39.16 -24.25
C GLY A 520 3.68 39.74 -23.19
N GLY A 521 3.95 39.49 -21.90
CA GLY A 521 3.16 40.08 -20.81
C GLY A 521 3.66 39.85 -19.37
N SER A 522 4.95 40.06 -19.07
CA SER A 522 5.48 39.85 -17.71
C SER A 522 5.07 40.96 -16.72
N ARG A 523 4.30 40.59 -15.67
CA ARG A 523 4.20 41.38 -14.42
C ARG A 523 4.29 40.47 -13.20
N THR A 524 5.35 40.63 -12.42
CA THR A 524 5.64 39.83 -11.21
C THR A 524 4.88 40.37 -9.99
N GLY A 525 3.98 39.56 -9.43
CA GLY A 525 3.20 39.88 -8.22
C GLY A 525 3.66 39.06 -7.00
N ARG A 526 4.40 39.68 -6.08
CA ARG A 526 5.13 39.00 -4.99
C ARG A 526 4.26 38.79 -3.73
N TRP A 527 3.55 37.66 -3.65
CA TRP A 527 2.78 37.28 -2.45
C TRP A 527 3.62 36.51 -1.43
N ARG A 528 3.53 36.88 -0.15
CA ARG A 528 4.28 36.27 0.96
C ARG A 528 3.49 35.10 1.56
N LEU A 529 4.10 33.92 1.65
CA LEU A 529 3.55 32.79 2.40
C LEU A 529 3.70 33.03 3.92
N ARG A 530 2.59 33.01 4.66
CA ARG A 530 2.56 32.98 6.12
C ARG A 530 1.44 32.01 6.55
N GLY A 531 1.78 30.96 7.31
CA GLY A 531 0.82 29.93 7.74
C GLY A 531 1.17 28.50 7.28
N ARG A 532 2.35 28.00 7.68
CA ARG A 532 2.76 26.59 7.49
C ARG A 532 3.19 25.97 8.81
N ARG A 533 2.27 25.96 9.78
CA ARG A 533 2.42 25.28 11.09
C ARG A 533 1.18 24.50 11.55
N GLN A 534 -0.01 24.79 11.01
CA GLN A 534 -1.26 24.12 11.43
C GLN A 534 -1.48 22.73 10.79
N ARG A 535 -0.74 22.36 9.74
CA ARG A 535 -0.96 21.09 9.00
C ARG A 535 -0.15 19.91 9.53
N ASP A 536 0.92 20.18 10.28
CA ASP A 536 1.82 19.13 10.75
C ASP A 536 1.25 18.45 12.02
N ASP A 537 0.54 19.22 12.86
CA ASP A 537 -0.19 18.72 14.05
C ASP A 537 -1.36 17.79 13.66
N ASP A 538 -2.18 18.16 12.67
CA ASP A 538 -3.30 17.33 12.16
C ASP A 538 -2.81 15.97 11.63
N LEU A 539 -1.63 15.95 10.99
CA LEU A 539 -0.99 14.72 10.50
C LEU A 539 -0.45 13.87 11.66
N ALA A 540 0.24 14.48 12.63
CA ALA A 540 0.76 13.78 13.80
C ALA A 540 -0.35 13.12 14.63
N HIS A 541 -1.48 13.80 14.84
CA HIS A 541 -2.60 13.25 15.60
C HIS A 541 -3.38 12.18 14.83
N THR A 542 -3.36 12.22 13.48
CA THR A 542 -3.90 11.14 12.64
C THR A 542 -2.99 9.90 12.66
N ASP A 543 -1.67 10.06 12.57
CA ASP A 543 -0.69 8.98 12.76
C ASP A 543 -0.86 8.30 14.13
N GLU A 544 -0.99 9.09 15.19
CA GLU A 544 -1.17 8.60 16.56
C GLU A 544 -2.48 7.80 16.73
N LEU A 545 -3.57 8.23 16.09
CA LEU A 545 -4.83 7.49 16.10
C LEU A 545 -4.70 6.14 15.37
N ILE A 546 -3.99 6.12 14.23
CA ILE A 546 -3.70 4.90 13.47
C ILE A 546 -2.79 3.96 14.29
N GLN A 547 -1.75 4.49 14.93
CA GLN A 547 -0.88 3.70 15.82
C GLN A 547 -1.68 3.06 16.95
N ARG A 548 -2.62 3.79 17.59
CA ARG A 548 -3.48 3.24 18.64
C ARG A 548 -4.42 2.15 18.13
N ILE A 549 -4.90 2.23 16.88
CA ILE A 549 -5.70 1.19 16.25
C ILE A 549 -4.84 -0.06 15.97
N VAL A 550 -3.63 0.11 15.41
CA VAL A 550 -2.71 -1.01 15.12
C VAL A 550 -2.23 -1.69 16.41
N THR A 551 -1.85 -0.95 17.46
CA THR A 551 -1.40 -1.55 18.73
C THR A 551 -2.53 -2.16 19.57
N ALA A 552 -3.80 -1.82 19.31
CA ALA A 552 -4.95 -2.44 19.98
C ALA A 552 -5.29 -3.85 19.45
N ALA A 553 -4.64 -4.26 18.34
CA ALA A 553 -4.83 -5.54 17.67
C ALA A 553 -3.84 -6.64 18.12
N ASP A 554 -2.90 -6.37 19.03
CA ASP A 554 -1.99 -7.37 19.58
C ASP A 554 -2.73 -8.41 20.46
N PRO A 555 -2.77 -9.71 20.09
CA PRO A 555 -3.43 -10.75 20.88
C PRO A 555 -2.61 -11.22 22.08
N ILE A 556 -1.30 -10.94 22.14
CA ILE A 556 -0.38 -11.45 23.17
C ILE A 556 -0.62 -10.72 24.49
N ARG A 557 -0.59 -9.38 24.50
CA ARG A 557 -0.90 -8.56 25.68
C ARG A 557 -2.29 -8.82 26.28
N ARG A 558 -3.27 -9.25 25.46
CA ARG A 558 -4.62 -9.64 25.95
C ARG A 558 -4.65 -10.94 26.75
N ARG A 559 -3.63 -11.81 26.66
CA ARG A 559 -3.49 -12.99 27.53
C ARG A 559 -2.86 -12.60 28.87
N GLU A 560 -1.79 -11.81 28.86
CA GLU A 560 -1.11 -11.34 30.08
C GLU A 560 -2.05 -10.52 30.98
N ALA A 561 -2.78 -9.56 30.40
CA ALA A 561 -3.76 -8.76 31.12
C ALA A 561 -4.98 -9.56 31.67
N ARG A 562 -5.19 -10.81 31.21
CA ARG A 562 -6.18 -11.73 31.79
C ARG A 562 -5.59 -12.70 32.81
N ALA A 563 -4.30 -13.00 32.74
CA ALA A 563 -3.60 -13.81 33.74
C ALA A 563 -3.38 -13.04 35.05
N ALA A 564 -3.12 -11.73 34.98
CA ALA A 564 -2.82 -10.89 36.14
C ALA A 564 -4.03 -10.37 36.94
N GLY A 565 -5.27 -10.80 36.61
CA GLY A 565 -6.51 -10.24 37.17
C GLY A 565 -7.28 -11.13 38.13
N ALA A 566 -6.69 -12.22 38.63
CA ALA A 566 -7.41 -13.33 39.26
C ALA A 566 -7.26 -13.43 40.79
N ASP A 567 -7.40 -12.32 41.53
CA ASP A 567 -7.46 -12.32 43.00
C ASP A 567 -8.29 -11.16 43.59
N ALA A 568 -9.62 -11.31 43.66
CA ALA A 568 -10.54 -10.51 44.50
C ALA A 568 -11.94 -11.20 44.60
N PRO A 569 -12.69 -11.06 45.71
CA PRO A 569 -13.89 -11.87 45.97
C PRO A 569 -15.22 -11.31 45.40
N ALA A 570 -16.27 -12.14 45.42
CA ALA A 570 -17.53 -11.92 44.72
C ALA A 570 -18.73 -11.50 45.61
N ALA A 571 -19.61 -10.68 45.03
CA ALA A 571 -21.03 -10.50 45.40
C ALA A 571 -21.79 -9.90 44.19
N GLY A 572 -23.06 -10.20 43.91
CA GLY A 572 -23.95 -11.22 44.47
C GLY A 572 -25.35 -11.21 43.81
N ALA A 573 -26.02 -12.37 43.78
CA ALA A 573 -27.45 -12.62 43.51
C ALA A 573 -28.17 -11.96 42.30
N ALA A 574 -28.60 -12.78 41.32
CA ALA A 574 -30.04 -13.06 41.08
C ALA A 574 -30.27 -14.05 39.90
N GLY A 575 -31.22 -14.97 40.07
CA GLY A 575 -31.94 -15.73 39.03
C GLY A 575 -33.43 -15.76 39.42
N PRO A 576 -34.28 -16.73 39.01
CA PRO A 576 -34.16 -17.83 38.02
C PRO A 576 -35.26 -17.60 36.93
N PRO A 577 -36.05 -18.59 36.42
CA PRO A 577 -35.90 -20.04 36.14
C PRO A 577 -35.99 -20.31 34.60
N GLY A 578 -36.12 -21.53 34.05
CA GLY A 578 -36.15 -22.90 34.57
C GLY A 578 -36.38 -23.90 33.41
N VAL A 579 -35.97 -25.17 33.58
CA VAL A 579 -36.02 -26.20 32.52
C VAL A 579 -37.27 -27.08 32.64
N ALA A 580 -37.84 -27.50 31.51
CA ALA A 580 -38.78 -28.63 31.40
C ALA A 580 -38.30 -29.60 30.30
N ALA A 581 -38.46 -30.90 30.51
CA ALA A 581 -37.96 -31.93 29.60
C ALA A 581 -38.86 -33.19 29.57
N GLY A 582 -38.85 -33.90 28.45
CA GLY A 582 -39.51 -35.19 28.24
C GLY A 582 -40.32 -35.27 26.94
N HIS A 583 -40.66 -36.44 26.39
CA HIS A 583 -40.14 -37.81 26.60
C HIS A 583 -40.76 -38.75 25.52
N LEU A 584 -40.23 -39.98 25.37
CA LEU A 584 -40.84 -41.16 24.71
C LEU A 584 -40.76 -41.38 23.17
N ALA A 585 -40.20 -42.57 22.84
CA ALA A 585 -40.68 -43.62 21.92
C ALA A 585 -40.83 -43.42 20.38
N GLY A 586 -40.40 -44.46 19.63
CA GLY A 586 -40.91 -44.82 18.28
C GLY A 586 -42.08 -45.84 18.37
N PRO A 587 -42.47 -46.59 17.31
CA PRO A 587 -41.61 -47.08 16.22
C PRO A 587 -42.21 -47.18 14.77
N ALA A 588 -41.36 -47.59 13.82
CA ALA A 588 -41.60 -48.49 12.66
C ALA A 588 -42.60 -48.21 11.49
N ALA A 589 -42.11 -48.59 10.29
CA ALA A 589 -42.78 -49.29 9.16
C ALA A 589 -43.24 -48.53 7.88
N HIS A 590 -43.06 -49.22 6.73
CA HIS A 590 -43.35 -48.84 5.33
C HIS A 590 -44.81 -49.11 4.88
N PRO A 591 -45.26 -48.62 3.71
CA PRO A 591 -45.05 -49.28 2.39
C PRO A 591 -44.37 -48.35 1.34
N GLY A 592 -44.04 -48.73 0.09
CA GLY A 592 -44.11 -50.02 -0.63
C GLY A 592 -44.72 -49.89 -2.05
N VAL A 593 -44.30 -50.74 -3.02
CA VAL A 593 -44.89 -50.93 -4.40
C VAL A 593 -44.56 -49.80 -5.42
N ALA A 594 -44.20 -49.98 -6.71
CA ALA A 594 -43.93 -51.16 -7.57
C ALA A 594 -42.93 -50.89 -8.76
N ALA A 595 -42.56 -51.98 -9.45
CA ALA A 595 -41.74 -52.16 -10.67
C ALA A 595 -42.21 -51.44 -11.96
N GLY A 596 -41.48 -51.46 -13.10
CA GLY A 596 -40.11 -51.95 -13.40
C GLY A 596 -39.96 -52.73 -14.74
N HIS A 597 -38.70 -53.01 -15.15
CA HIS A 597 -38.29 -53.92 -16.27
C HIS A 597 -38.64 -53.44 -17.72
N PRO A 598 -38.06 -54.00 -18.83
CA PRO A 598 -37.51 -55.36 -19.05
C PRO A 598 -36.00 -55.46 -19.43
N ALA A 599 -35.56 -56.66 -19.83
CA ALA A 599 -34.16 -57.09 -20.03
C ALA A 599 -33.94 -57.93 -21.31
N ALA A 600 -32.67 -58.13 -21.71
CA ALA A 600 -32.09 -59.10 -22.69
C ALA A 600 -30.73 -58.54 -23.20
N ALA A 601 -29.69 -59.28 -23.63
CA ALA A 601 -29.32 -60.71 -23.57
C ALA A 601 -27.77 -60.79 -23.73
N ASP A 602 -27.01 -61.56 -22.93
CA ASP A 602 -26.55 -62.96 -23.14
C ASP A 602 -25.21 -63.12 -23.93
N ARG A 603 -24.39 -64.11 -23.49
CA ARG A 603 -23.18 -64.74 -24.11
C ARG A 603 -21.77 -64.09 -24.14
N ALA A 604 -20.87 -64.82 -23.45
CA ALA A 604 -19.63 -65.46 -23.95
C ALA A 604 -18.26 -64.73 -23.93
N ASP A 605 -17.30 -65.41 -23.28
CA ASP A 605 -15.82 -65.35 -23.43
C ASP A 605 -15.39 -66.50 -24.37
N PRO A 606 -14.36 -66.37 -25.24
CA PRO A 606 -13.00 -66.81 -24.85
C PRO A 606 -11.81 -66.05 -25.49
N ALA A 607 -10.97 -65.44 -24.64
CA ALA A 607 -9.50 -65.59 -24.53
C ALA A 607 -8.49 -65.59 -25.75
N ARG A 608 -7.23 -65.28 -25.37
CA ARG A 608 -5.91 -65.47 -26.08
C ARG A 608 -5.54 -64.39 -27.13
N HIS A 609 -4.28 -64.14 -27.49
CA HIS A 609 -2.93 -64.77 -27.26
C HIS A 609 -1.89 -63.63 -26.95
N HIS A 610 -0.57 -63.75 -26.74
CA HIS A 610 0.46 -64.82 -26.80
C HIS A 610 1.66 -64.48 -25.85
N ASP A 611 2.58 -65.44 -25.65
CA ASP A 611 4.07 -65.37 -25.46
C ASP A 611 4.86 -64.02 -25.32
N ARG A 612 6.04 -63.92 -24.65
CA ARG A 612 6.91 -64.95 -24.00
C ARG A 612 7.97 -64.39 -23.01
N ALA A 613 8.42 -65.29 -22.11
CA ALA A 613 9.71 -65.35 -21.41
C ALA A 613 10.09 -64.23 -20.39
N GLY A 614 10.83 -64.51 -19.31
CA GLY A 614 11.23 -65.81 -18.74
C GLY A 614 12.28 -65.70 -17.61
N GLY A 615 12.25 -66.63 -16.62
CA GLY A 615 13.20 -66.69 -15.49
C GLY A 615 12.82 -65.73 -14.34
N ALA A 616 12.28 -66.11 -13.17
CA ALA A 616 12.32 -67.32 -12.34
C ALA A 616 13.62 -67.54 -11.53
N ARG A 617 13.52 -67.39 -10.19
CA ARG A 617 13.75 -68.48 -9.20
C ARG A 617 13.44 -68.06 -7.74
N ASN A 618 13.10 -69.07 -6.93
CA ASN A 618 13.19 -69.27 -5.47
C ASN A 618 13.27 -68.03 -4.54
N GLY A 619 12.51 -67.91 -3.45
CA GLY A 619 11.50 -68.81 -2.86
C GLY A 619 12.05 -69.82 -1.84
N SER A 620 11.78 -69.59 -0.56
CA SER A 620 11.87 -70.59 0.53
C SER A 620 10.96 -70.21 1.70
N ARG A 621 10.04 -71.10 2.10
CA ARG A 621 9.18 -70.93 3.29
C ARG A 621 9.92 -71.37 4.56
N GLY A 622 9.84 -70.58 5.63
CA GLY A 622 10.35 -70.91 6.97
C GLY A 622 9.27 -70.78 8.05
N ARG A 623 8.94 -71.91 8.70
CA ARG A 623 8.01 -72.13 9.83
C ARG A 623 7.97 -70.97 10.86
N GLY A 624 6.86 -70.58 11.48
CA GLY A 624 5.51 -71.16 11.56
C GLY A 624 5.16 -71.67 12.96
N GLY A 625 4.20 -71.04 13.66
CA GLY A 625 3.67 -71.52 14.95
C GLY A 625 2.77 -70.51 15.69
N GLY A 626 1.68 -71.01 16.31
CA GLY A 626 1.01 -70.38 17.47
C GLY A 626 0.02 -69.22 17.26
N ARG A 627 -1.28 -69.52 17.23
CA ARG A 627 -2.39 -68.64 17.70
C ARG A 627 -2.61 -68.84 19.23
N PRO A 628 -3.47 -68.09 19.97
CA PRO A 628 -4.55 -67.18 19.54
C PRO A 628 -4.68 -65.82 20.31
N ASP A 629 -5.70 -65.04 19.90
CA ASP A 629 -6.57 -64.07 20.61
C ASP A 629 -6.05 -63.14 21.74
N GLY A 630 -6.51 -61.86 21.72
CA GLY A 630 -6.39 -60.98 22.91
C GLY A 630 -6.44 -59.46 22.68
N THR A 631 -7.58 -58.89 22.26
CA THR A 631 -7.81 -57.42 22.27
C THR A 631 -8.94 -57.03 23.23
N PRO A 632 -8.99 -55.79 23.76
CA PRO A 632 -7.87 -54.97 24.23
C PRO A 632 -8.17 -54.28 25.59
N GLN A 633 -7.16 -53.86 26.39
CA GLN A 633 -7.44 -52.89 27.46
C GLN A 633 -6.30 -51.95 27.86
N ARG A 634 -6.69 -50.72 28.21
CA ARG A 634 -5.86 -49.58 28.61
C ARG A 634 -5.15 -49.81 29.96
N ARG A 635 -3.90 -49.37 30.10
CA ARG A 635 -3.52 -48.16 30.89
C ARG A 635 -2.02 -47.87 30.84
N GLY A 636 -1.69 -46.57 30.95
CA GLY A 636 -0.37 -46.03 30.64
C GLY A 636 0.78 -46.33 31.60
N ARG A 637 1.95 -46.47 30.97
CA ARG A 637 3.32 -46.05 31.34
C ARG A 637 4.07 -45.97 30.00
N GLY A 638 5.09 -45.15 29.79
CA GLY A 638 5.78 -44.16 30.62
C GLY A 638 6.92 -43.60 29.77
N THR A 639 7.48 -42.44 30.10
CA THR A 639 8.55 -41.82 29.30
C THR A 639 9.80 -42.71 29.27
N ALA A 640 10.03 -43.38 28.13
CA ALA A 640 11.24 -44.14 27.86
C ALA A 640 12.14 -43.29 26.96
N ASP A 641 13.21 -42.75 27.56
CA ASP A 641 14.20 -41.92 26.87
C ASP A 641 14.82 -42.68 25.69
N ARG A 642 14.80 -42.05 24.52
CA ARG A 642 15.54 -42.47 23.34
C ARG A 642 16.23 -41.26 22.73
N GLN A 643 17.40 -40.97 23.26
CA GLN A 643 18.46 -40.28 22.53
C GLN A 643 18.89 -41.13 21.33
N SER A 644 18.07 -41.13 20.27
CA SER A 644 18.54 -41.45 18.93
C SER A 644 19.41 -40.29 18.46
N GLY A 645 20.69 -40.35 18.81
CA GLY A 645 21.70 -39.46 18.25
C GLY A 645 21.85 -39.76 16.76
N GLU A 646 21.05 -39.09 15.93
CA GLU A 646 21.38 -38.95 14.52
C GLU A 646 22.76 -38.27 14.44
N PRO A 647 23.68 -38.76 13.60
CA PRO A 647 24.95 -38.06 13.38
C PRO A 647 24.62 -36.65 12.89
N ALA A 648 25.20 -35.64 13.53
CA ALA A 648 24.85 -34.24 13.29
C ALA A 648 24.92 -33.92 11.79
N ALA A 649 23.75 -33.73 11.17
CA ALA A 649 23.66 -33.46 9.75
C ALA A 649 24.36 -32.12 9.46
N ASP A 650 25.41 -32.20 8.66
CA ASP A 650 26.07 -31.03 8.08
C ASP A 650 24.99 -30.14 7.45
N ALA A 651 25.01 -28.86 7.82
CA ALA A 651 24.06 -27.86 7.35
C ALA A 651 24.65 -27.01 6.21
N GLY A 652 25.93 -27.24 5.87
CA GLY A 652 26.61 -26.61 4.74
C GLY A 652 27.38 -25.35 5.08
N GLU A 653 27.88 -24.73 4.01
CA GLU A 653 28.82 -23.62 4.09
C GLU A 653 28.20 -22.33 3.54
N ILE A 654 28.21 -21.27 4.35
CA ILE A 654 27.92 -19.91 3.90
C ILE A 654 29.24 -19.28 3.46
N THR A 655 29.27 -18.75 2.24
CA THR A 655 30.45 -18.16 1.61
C THR A 655 30.10 -16.83 0.94
N MET A 656 31.06 -15.92 0.90
CA MET A 656 30.93 -14.64 0.19
C MET A 656 31.67 -14.69 -1.13
N TYR A 657 30.93 -14.43 -2.22
CA TYR A 657 31.46 -14.22 -3.55
C TYR A 657 31.52 -12.71 -3.82
N TYR A 658 32.41 -12.28 -4.69
CA TYR A 658 32.67 -10.87 -4.95
C TYR A 658 32.65 -10.61 -6.45
N GLN A 659 31.88 -9.62 -6.91
CA GLN A 659 31.85 -9.18 -8.30
C GLN A 659 32.44 -7.78 -8.44
N PRO A 660 33.39 -7.54 -9.36
CA PRO A 660 34.11 -6.26 -9.45
C PRO A 660 33.27 -5.16 -10.12
N GLN A 661 33.30 -3.96 -9.52
CA GLN A 661 32.75 -2.72 -10.04
C GLN A 661 33.86 -1.91 -10.73
N ILE A 662 33.66 -1.54 -11.99
CA ILE A 662 34.67 -0.90 -12.86
C ILE A 662 34.26 0.54 -13.17
N ALA A 663 35.15 1.51 -12.96
CA ALA A 663 34.94 2.88 -13.41
C ALA A 663 35.04 2.96 -14.94
N ILE A 664 33.95 3.38 -15.59
CA ILE A 664 33.81 3.35 -17.06
C ILE A 664 34.82 4.26 -17.76
N ALA A 665 35.16 5.40 -17.13
CA ALA A 665 36.08 6.39 -17.71
C ALA A 665 37.57 6.01 -17.64
N THR A 666 37.99 5.15 -16.69
CA THR A 666 39.41 4.77 -16.51
C THR A 666 39.69 3.30 -16.80
N GLY A 667 38.65 2.46 -16.74
CA GLY A 667 38.74 1.00 -16.75
C GLY A 667 39.31 0.41 -15.45
N GLU A 668 39.32 1.16 -14.35
CA GLU A 668 39.92 0.73 -13.08
C GLU A 668 38.86 0.17 -12.12
N VAL A 669 39.25 -0.82 -11.30
CA VAL A 669 38.36 -1.44 -10.31
C VAL A 669 38.19 -0.50 -9.13
N VAL A 670 36.96 -0.03 -8.89
CA VAL A 670 36.62 0.93 -7.83
C VAL A 670 35.98 0.29 -6.60
N GLY A 671 35.50 -0.95 -6.73
CA GLY A 671 34.93 -1.71 -5.62
C GLY A 671 34.54 -3.12 -6.01
N VAL A 672 33.84 -3.80 -5.11
CA VAL A 672 33.19 -5.09 -5.33
C VAL A 672 31.81 -5.10 -4.69
N GLU A 673 30.85 -5.82 -5.26
CA GLU A 673 29.64 -6.24 -4.54
C GLU A 673 29.86 -7.58 -3.86
N ALA A 674 29.51 -7.69 -2.58
CA ALA A 674 29.63 -8.89 -1.77
C ALA A 674 28.33 -9.71 -1.80
N LEU A 675 28.35 -10.78 -2.58
CA LEU A 675 27.21 -11.63 -2.91
C LEU A 675 27.21 -12.93 -2.09
N LEU A 676 26.17 -13.09 -1.26
CA LEU A 676 25.96 -14.25 -0.39
C LEU A 676 25.72 -15.54 -1.20
N ARG A 677 26.38 -16.64 -0.83
CA ARG A 677 26.18 -17.98 -1.43
C ARG A 677 26.17 -19.06 -0.34
N TRP A 678 25.15 -19.92 -0.33
CA TRP A 678 25.03 -21.04 0.62
C TRP A 678 25.08 -22.39 -0.10
N ARG A 679 26.11 -23.18 0.21
CA ARG A 679 26.26 -24.56 -0.26
C ARG A 679 25.66 -25.52 0.77
N HIS A 680 24.38 -25.84 0.63
CA HIS A 680 23.68 -26.81 1.48
C HIS A 680 23.93 -28.26 0.98
N PRO A 681 24.44 -29.18 1.81
CA PRO A 681 25.00 -30.47 1.35
C PRO A 681 23.98 -31.42 0.71
N ARG A 682 22.67 -31.20 0.90
CA ARG A 682 21.60 -31.99 0.25
C ARG A 682 20.98 -31.31 -0.98
N ARG A 683 21.16 -29.99 -1.16
CA ARG A 683 20.57 -29.21 -2.27
C ARG A 683 21.60 -28.62 -3.25
N GLY A 684 22.88 -28.66 -2.93
CA GLY A 684 23.92 -27.99 -3.72
C GLY A 684 24.00 -26.51 -3.38
N MET A 685 24.07 -25.64 -4.38
CA MET A 685 23.99 -24.19 -4.16
C MET A 685 22.51 -23.80 -4.01
N VAL A 686 22.13 -23.21 -2.88
CA VAL A 686 20.79 -22.67 -2.67
C VAL A 686 20.70 -21.31 -3.38
N ASP A 687 19.56 -21.04 -3.99
CA ASP A 687 19.33 -19.79 -4.70
C ASP A 687 19.30 -18.59 -3.71
N PRO A 688 19.97 -17.46 -4.01
CA PRO A 688 19.99 -16.30 -3.12
C PRO A 688 18.60 -15.71 -2.82
N GLU A 689 17.69 -15.72 -3.78
CA GLU A 689 16.34 -15.21 -3.57
C GLU A 689 15.47 -16.20 -2.78
N GLU A 690 15.60 -17.51 -3.01
CA GLU A 690 14.97 -18.53 -2.13
C GLU A 690 15.43 -18.32 -0.68
N LEU A 691 16.75 -18.20 -0.49
CA LEU A 691 17.36 -17.95 0.82
C LEU A 691 16.84 -16.67 1.48
N ILE A 692 16.76 -15.55 0.74
CA ILE A 692 16.25 -14.27 1.27
C ILE A 692 14.74 -14.35 1.56
N ARG A 693 13.92 -14.87 0.64
CA ARG A 693 12.46 -15.04 0.85
C ARG A 693 12.14 -15.94 2.05
N VAL A 694 12.95 -16.97 2.29
CA VAL A 694 12.82 -17.83 3.48
C VAL A 694 13.30 -17.12 4.75
N ALA A 695 14.48 -16.49 4.72
CA ALA A 695 15.09 -15.87 5.90
C ALA A 695 14.35 -14.60 6.37
N GLU A 696 13.98 -13.70 5.45
CA GLU A 696 13.50 -12.35 5.74
C GLU A 696 12.25 -12.34 6.63
N GLN A 697 11.31 -13.28 6.40
CA GLN A 697 10.10 -13.37 7.21
C GLN A 697 10.37 -13.78 8.68
N SER A 698 11.58 -14.24 9.00
CA SER A 698 11.97 -14.81 10.30
C SER A 698 13.01 -13.97 11.07
N ALA A 699 13.32 -14.38 12.32
CA ALA A 699 14.42 -13.82 13.09
C ALA A 699 15.82 -14.25 12.61
N VAL A 700 15.92 -15.20 11.66
CA VAL A 700 17.20 -15.70 11.12
C VAL A 700 17.84 -14.67 10.18
N MET A 701 17.06 -13.79 9.53
CA MET A 701 17.58 -12.73 8.67
C MET A 701 18.63 -11.87 9.39
N ARG A 702 18.34 -11.40 10.61
CA ARG A 702 19.27 -10.60 11.41
C ARG A 702 20.58 -11.35 11.70
N LEU A 703 20.51 -12.66 11.97
CA LEU A 703 21.70 -13.49 12.19
C LEU A 703 22.54 -13.60 10.90
N LEU A 704 21.88 -13.74 9.76
CA LEU A 704 22.50 -13.78 8.43
C LEU A 704 23.15 -12.44 8.08
N THR A 705 22.44 -11.32 8.19
CA THR A 705 22.96 -9.96 8.00
C THR A 705 24.17 -9.69 8.90
N PHE A 706 24.08 -10.06 10.19
CA PHE A 706 25.20 -9.92 11.13
C PHE A 706 26.41 -10.81 10.78
N ARG A 707 26.19 -12.02 10.23
CA ARG A 707 27.28 -12.87 9.74
C ARG A 707 27.96 -12.26 8.51
N VAL A 708 27.18 -11.79 7.54
CA VAL A 708 27.73 -11.20 6.31
C VAL A 708 28.47 -9.89 6.59
N VAL A 709 27.97 -9.04 7.49
CA VAL A 709 28.70 -7.84 7.97
C VAL A 709 30.05 -8.23 8.60
N ASP A 710 30.10 -9.29 9.40
CA ASP A 710 31.34 -9.78 10.00
C ASP A 710 32.34 -10.27 8.92
N ASP A 711 31.89 -11.16 8.02
CA ASP A 711 32.72 -11.74 6.96
C ASP A 711 33.27 -10.69 5.99
N VAL A 712 32.43 -9.75 5.55
CA VAL A 712 32.82 -8.70 4.58
C VAL A 712 33.77 -7.68 5.21
N VAL A 713 33.55 -7.27 6.47
CA VAL A 713 34.46 -6.34 7.16
C VAL A 713 35.80 -7.02 7.49
N GLU A 714 35.80 -8.29 7.88
CA GLU A 714 37.05 -9.05 8.04
C GLU A 714 37.79 -9.20 6.69
N GLN A 715 37.08 -9.45 5.58
CA GLN A 715 37.70 -9.57 4.27
C GLN A 715 38.27 -8.23 3.76
N LEU A 716 37.58 -7.11 4.00
CA LEU A 716 38.12 -5.76 3.76
C LEU A 716 39.41 -5.50 4.55
N ALA A 717 39.51 -6.00 5.79
CA ALA A 717 40.72 -5.89 6.59
C ALA A 717 41.88 -6.74 6.03
N LYS A 718 41.61 -8.00 5.64
CA LYS A 718 42.57 -8.90 4.97
C LYS A 718 43.11 -8.26 3.68
N TRP A 719 42.23 -7.72 2.84
CA TRP A 719 42.64 -7.00 1.64
C TRP A 719 43.43 -5.74 1.95
N SER A 720 43.05 -4.97 2.98
CA SER A 720 43.83 -3.80 3.42
C SER A 720 45.25 -4.16 3.86
N ALA A 721 45.42 -5.27 4.59
CA ALA A 721 46.74 -5.76 4.99
C ALA A 721 47.57 -6.26 3.79
N ALA A 722 46.92 -6.76 2.74
CA ALA A 722 47.53 -7.10 1.45
C ALA A 722 47.76 -5.88 0.53
N GLY A 723 47.50 -4.65 0.99
CA GLY A 723 47.68 -3.41 0.22
C GLY A 723 46.56 -3.10 -0.79
N LEU A 724 45.47 -3.86 -0.80
CA LEU A 724 44.33 -3.68 -1.70
C LEU A 724 43.30 -2.71 -1.09
N GLY A 725 43.20 -1.51 -1.68
CA GLY A 725 42.34 -0.41 -1.20
C GLY A 725 40.87 -0.48 -1.62
N LEU A 726 40.27 -1.68 -1.70
CA LEU A 726 38.92 -1.88 -2.23
C LEU A 726 37.81 -1.32 -1.32
N ARG A 727 36.71 -0.85 -1.94
CA ARG A 727 35.38 -0.70 -1.32
C ARG A 727 34.58 -1.99 -1.53
N ALA A 728 33.83 -2.44 -0.54
CA ALA A 728 32.83 -3.50 -0.68
C ALA A 728 31.42 -2.99 -0.42
N SER A 729 30.51 -3.34 -1.32
CA SER A 729 29.06 -3.17 -1.20
C SER A 729 28.41 -4.40 -0.55
N LEU A 730 27.33 -4.17 0.21
CA LEU A 730 26.55 -5.19 0.89
C LEU A 730 25.06 -4.86 0.86
N ASN A 731 24.27 -5.74 0.27
CA ASN A 731 22.80 -5.67 0.25
C ASN A 731 22.17 -5.93 1.65
N VAL A 732 21.15 -5.15 2.04
CA VAL A 732 20.54 -5.16 3.40
C VAL A 732 19.00 -5.14 3.37
N SER A 733 18.37 -6.05 4.13
CA SER A 733 16.90 -6.09 4.27
C SER A 733 16.35 -4.87 5.04
N VAL A 734 15.17 -4.41 4.59
CA VAL A 734 14.33 -3.38 5.24
C VAL A 734 14.14 -3.62 6.75
N ARG A 735 14.05 -4.90 7.15
CA ARG A 735 13.76 -5.28 8.54
C ARG A 735 14.89 -4.96 9.50
N ASP A 736 16.15 -5.11 9.07
CA ASP A 736 17.33 -4.77 9.88
C ASP A 736 17.52 -3.24 9.97
N LEU A 737 17.06 -2.48 8.98
CA LEU A 737 17.02 -1.01 9.02
C LEU A 737 15.97 -0.48 10.01
N HIS A 738 14.86 -1.21 10.22
CA HIS A 738 13.81 -0.82 11.18
C HIS A 738 14.22 -0.99 12.64
N THR A 739 15.08 -1.96 12.97
CA THR A 739 15.56 -2.18 14.37
C THR A 739 16.70 -1.23 14.75
N GLY A 740 17.52 -0.83 13.78
CA GLY A 740 18.67 0.07 13.98
C GLY A 740 19.92 -0.61 14.56
N GLU A 741 19.80 -1.84 15.08
CA GLU A 741 20.90 -2.64 15.65
C GLU A 741 22.05 -2.89 14.66
N ILE A 742 21.75 -2.93 13.37
CA ILE A 742 22.74 -3.09 12.29
C ILE A 742 23.79 -1.97 12.30
N ALA A 743 23.42 -0.74 12.70
CA ALA A 743 24.36 0.39 12.77
C ALA A 743 25.37 0.23 13.91
N ASP A 744 24.95 -0.36 15.05
CA ASP A 744 25.86 -0.71 16.16
C ASP A 744 26.78 -1.87 15.76
N ARG A 745 26.24 -2.90 15.09
CA ARG A 745 27.03 -4.04 14.61
C ARG A 745 28.12 -3.61 13.63
N ILE A 746 27.76 -2.79 12.65
CA ILE A 746 28.69 -2.25 11.64
C ILE A 746 29.76 -1.37 12.31
N ALA A 747 29.37 -0.42 13.19
CA ALA A 747 30.33 0.42 13.91
C ALA A 747 31.33 -0.42 14.74
N GLY A 748 30.84 -1.41 15.49
CA GLY A 748 31.67 -2.29 16.31
C GLY A 748 32.62 -3.17 15.51
N ARG A 749 32.23 -3.63 14.30
CA ARG A 749 33.10 -4.42 13.42
C ARG A 749 34.14 -3.57 12.68
N LEU A 750 33.75 -2.43 12.12
CA LEU A 750 34.69 -1.49 11.50
C LEU A 750 35.79 -1.08 12.50
N ALA A 751 35.41 -0.80 13.75
CA ALA A 751 36.36 -0.51 14.82
C ALA A 751 37.25 -1.71 15.20
N ARG A 752 36.67 -2.92 15.39
CA ARG A 752 37.41 -4.14 15.74
C ARG A 752 38.51 -4.49 14.73
N TYR A 753 38.23 -4.32 13.43
CA TYR A 753 39.16 -4.69 12.36
C TYR A 753 39.95 -3.50 11.77
N GLY A 754 39.77 -2.28 12.30
CA GLY A 754 40.48 -1.08 11.85
C GLY A 754 40.13 -0.65 10.41
N VAL A 755 38.95 -1.02 9.91
CA VAL A 755 38.52 -0.74 8.53
C VAL A 755 37.91 0.67 8.45
N PRO A 756 38.41 1.56 7.56
CA PRO A 756 37.80 2.87 7.35
C PRO A 756 36.35 2.73 6.87
N PRO A 757 35.37 3.40 7.50
CA PRO A 757 33.94 3.25 7.17
C PRO A 757 33.61 3.48 5.68
N GLN A 758 34.38 4.34 5.00
CA GLN A 758 34.22 4.66 3.59
C GLN A 758 34.53 3.49 2.64
N ARG A 759 35.12 2.39 3.14
CA ARG A 759 35.30 1.14 2.39
C ARG A 759 34.11 0.19 2.47
N LEU A 760 33.13 0.46 3.35
CA LEU A 760 31.87 -0.27 3.37
C LEU A 760 30.78 0.60 2.74
N GLN A 761 29.98 -0.02 1.88
CA GLN A 761 28.76 0.54 1.34
C GLN A 761 27.61 -0.42 1.61
N LEU A 762 26.44 0.12 1.95
CA LEU A 762 25.21 -0.66 2.05
C LEU A 762 24.30 -0.35 0.89
N GLU A 763 23.65 -1.39 0.38
CA GLU A 763 22.75 -1.33 -0.77
C GLU A 763 21.35 -1.71 -0.28
N ILE A 764 20.36 -0.90 -0.68
CA ILE A 764 18.98 -1.01 -0.22
C ILE A 764 18.06 -0.94 -1.45
N THR A 765 17.16 -1.89 -1.60
CA THR A 765 16.23 -1.94 -2.74
C THR A 765 15.22 -0.80 -2.70
N GLU A 766 14.69 -0.41 -3.86
CA GLU A 766 13.80 0.75 -3.97
C GLU A 766 12.56 0.66 -3.05
N GLY A 767 11.98 -0.54 -2.95
CA GLY A 767 10.82 -0.82 -2.10
C GLY A 767 11.07 -0.66 -0.59
N ALA A 768 12.33 -0.78 -0.14
CA ALA A 768 12.70 -0.66 1.28
C ALA A 768 12.33 0.71 1.88
N LEU A 769 12.35 1.75 1.05
CA LEU A 769 12.14 3.13 1.47
C LEU A 769 10.69 3.47 1.84
N MET A 770 9.72 2.64 1.45
CA MET A 770 8.29 2.98 1.50
C MET A 770 7.54 2.42 2.72
N ALA A 771 8.16 1.52 3.51
CA ALA A 771 7.47 0.80 4.60
C ALA A 771 7.32 1.60 5.91
N ASP A 772 8.42 2.07 6.51
CA ASP A 772 8.42 3.10 7.57
C ASP A 772 9.52 4.13 7.25
N PRO A 773 9.22 5.18 6.46
CA PRO A 773 10.22 6.16 6.02
C PRO A 773 10.90 6.91 7.18
N ARG A 774 10.32 6.95 8.39
CA ARG A 774 10.91 7.69 9.52
C ARG A 774 12.02 6.88 10.19
N ARG A 775 11.81 5.57 10.41
CA ARG A 775 12.85 4.70 11.02
C ARG A 775 13.99 4.40 10.05
N VAL A 776 13.66 4.02 8.82
CA VAL A 776 14.65 3.71 7.78
C VAL A 776 15.59 4.91 7.56
N LEU A 777 15.04 6.13 7.42
CA LEU A 777 15.83 7.35 7.31
C LEU A 777 16.73 7.62 8.53
N ALA A 778 16.26 7.33 9.75
CA ALA A 778 17.05 7.52 10.97
C ALA A 778 18.27 6.58 11.03
N THR A 779 18.08 5.30 10.71
CA THR A 779 19.15 4.30 10.65
C THR A 779 20.15 4.62 9.53
N ILE A 780 19.67 4.93 8.32
CA ILE A 780 20.51 5.35 7.19
C ILE A 780 21.30 6.62 7.53
N SER A 781 20.66 7.62 8.15
CA SER A 781 21.33 8.87 8.57
C SER A 781 22.32 8.66 9.73
N ARG A 782 22.25 7.55 10.47
CA ARG A 782 23.26 7.14 11.45
C ARG A 782 24.46 6.50 10.76
N LEU A 783 24.21 5.58 9.83
CA LEU A 783 25.24 4.90 9.02
C LEU A 783 26.05 5.90 8.16
N HIS A 784 25.38 6.83 7.49
CA HIS A 784 26.05 7.89 6.74
C HIS A 784 26.94 8.78 7.63
N ARG A 785 26.50 9.10 8.87
CA ARG A 785 27.31 9.86 9.85
C ARG A 785 28.50 9.08 10.41
N LEU A 786 28.50 7.74 10.32
CA LEU A 786 29.70 6.93 10.56
C LEU A 786 30.68 6.97 9.38
N GLY A 787 30.26 7.48 8.21
CA GLY A 787 31.04 7.51 6.98
C GLY A 787 30.86 6.29 6.08
N VAL A 788 29.84 5.44 6.34
CA VAL A 788 29.46 4.30 5.50
C VAL A 788 28.70 4.81 4.27
N GLY A 789 29.02 4.28 3.08
CA GLY A 789 28.32 4.61 1.84
C GLY A 789 26.92 4.02 1.79
N ILE A 790 25.99 4.67 1.08
CA ILE A 790 24.62 4.19 0.88
C ILE A 790 24.30 4.24 -0.61
N ALA A 791 23.96 3.09 -1.19
CA ALA A 791 23.45 2.97 -2.56
C ALA A 791 21.96 2.60 -2.56
N LEU A 792 21.23 3.12 -3.54
CA LEU A 792 19.89 2.63 -3.87
C LEU A 792 20.02 1.56 -4.98
N ASP A 793 19.44 0.39 -4.75
CA ASP A 793 19.41 -0.74 -5.67
C ASP A 793 18.08 -0.81 -6.43
N ASP A 794 18.06 -1.58 -7.54
CA ASP A 794 16.92 -1.76 -8.46
C ASP A 794 16.33 -0.44 -9.02
N PHE A 795 17.13 0.63 -9.14
CA PHE A 795 16.61 1.99 -9.33
C PHE A 795 15.84 2.15 -10.65
N GLY A 796 14.55 2.44 -10.55
CA GLY A 796 13.65 2.62 -11.69
C GLY A 796 12.65 1.49 -11.93
N THR A 797 12.81 0.35 -11.25
CA THR A 797 11.80 -0.72 -11.24
C THR A 797 10.57 -0.37 -10.39
N GLY A 798 10.67 0.67 -9.55
CA GLY A 798 9.65 1.07 -8.58
C GLY A 798 9.10 2.50 -8.75
N TYR A 799 8.20 2.87 -7.84
CA TYR A 799 7.48 4.15 -7.84
C TYR A 799 8.21 5.24 -7.03
N SER A 800 9.53 5.38 -7.17
CA SER A 800 10.32 6.37 -6.44
C SER A 800 10.02 7.82 -6.82
N SER A 801 9.16 8.45 -6.02
CA SER A 801 8.99 9.89 -6.02
C SER A 801 10.33 10.58 -5.70
N LEU A 802 10.85 11.35 -6.66
CA LEU A 802 12.10 12.13 -6.58
C LEU A 802 12.26 12.99 -5.31
N GLN A 803 11.14 13.36 -4.68
CA GLN A 803 11.10 14.08 -3.40
C GLN A 803 11.69 13.27 -2.22
N HIS A 804 11.67 11.93 -2.30
CA HIS A 804 12.22 11.03 -1.29
C HIS A 804 13.73 10.81 -1.50
N LEU A 805 14.15 10.55 -2.74
CA LEU A 805 15.58 10.47 -3.13
C LEU A 805 16.37 11.67 -2.59
N ARG A 806 15.86 12.89 -2.83
CA ARG A 806 16.46 14.15 -2.37
C ARG A 806 16.55 14.33 -0.83
N ARG A 807 15.89 13.48 -0.04
CA ARG A 807 15.93 13.50 1.45
C ARG A 807 16.85 12.44 2.04
N LEU A 808 17.24 11.45 1.25
CA LEU A 808 18.09 10.35 1.68
C LEU A 808 19.57 10.73 1.45
N PRO A 809 20.49 10.40 2.37
CA PRO A 809 21.92 10.63 2.18
C PRO A 809 22.53 9.51 1.33
N LEU A 810 22.01 9.36 0.11
CA LEU A 810 22.54 8.45 -0.90
C LEU A 810 23.87 9.00 -1.42
N SER A 811 24.81 8.10 -1.71
CA SER A 811 26.05 8.41 -2.44
C SER A 811 26.04 7.85 -3.87
N GLU A 812 25.19 6.85 -4.13
CA GLU A 812 25.22 6.04 -5.35
C GLU A 812 23.81 5.50 -5.69
N VAL A 813 23.58 5.22 -6.96
CA VAL A 813 22.38 4.50 -7.46
C VAL A 813 22.83 3.40 -8.44
N LYS A 814 22.19 2.24 -8.36
CA LYS A 814 22.43 1.09 -9.26
C LYS A 814 21.26 0.99 -10.23
N VAL A 815 21.53 1.13 -11.53
CA VAL A 815 20.54 1.00 -12.60
C VAL A 815 20.40 -0.47 -12.94
N ASP A 816 19.19 -1.01 -12.83
CA ASP A 816 18.88 -2.44 -12.95
C ASP A 816 19.39 -3.08 -14.25
N ARG A 817 19.85 -4.33 -14.14
CA ARG A 817 20.34 -5.19 -15.22
C ARG A 817 19.37 -5.21 -16.42
N SER A 818 18.07 -5.28 -16.15
CA SER A 818 17.01 -5.40 -17.16
C SER A 818 17.06 -4.29 -18.21
N PHE A 819 17.06 -3.02 -17.78
CA PHE A 819 17.15 -1.86 -18.67
C PHE A 819 18.52 -1.77 -19.36
N VAL A 820 19.60 -2.16 -18.68
CA VAL A 820 20.97 -2.10 -19.23
C VAL A 820 21.18 -3.15 -20.33
N LEU A 821 20.53 -4.32 -20.26
CA LEU A 821 20.54 -5.29 -21.35
C LEU A 821 19.74 -4.81 -22.56
N GLY A 822 18.53 -4.29 -22.32
CA GLY A 822 17.63 -3.81 -23.37
C GLY A 822 18.19 -2.65 -24.19
N MET A 823 19.05 -1.79 -23.60
CA MET A 823 19.53 -0.54 -24.21
C MET A 823 20.27 -0.66 -25.55
N THR A 824 20.66 -1.86 -25.99
CA THR A 824 21.29 -2.07 -27.30
C THR A 824 20.28 -2.40 -28.42
N GLU A 825 19.06 -2.79 -28.09
CA GLU A 825 18.04 -3.21 -29.06
C GLU A 825 16.77 -2.35 -28.97
N ASP A 826 16.38 -1.93 -27.76
CA ASP A 826 15.26 -1.00 -27.54
C ASP A 826 15.74 0.44 -27.33
N ALA A 827 15.02 1.39 -27.94
CA ALA A 827 15.27 2.82 -27.85
C ALA A 827 14.67 3.44 -26.58
N ASP A 828 13.59 2.87 -26.04
CA ASP A 828 12.94 3.36 -24.82
C ASP A 828 13.77 2.96 -23.59
N ASP A 829 14.27 1.71 -23.51
CA ASP A 829 15.22 1.31 -22.44
C ASP A 829 16.51 2.16 -22.49
N ALA A 830 17.03 2.45 -23.69
CA ALA A 830 18.19 3.35 -23.84
C ALA A 830 17.89 4.79 -23.38
N ALA A 831 16.68 5.30 -23.64
CA ALA A 831 16.23 6.61 -23.17
C ALA A 831 16.02 6.64 -21.64
N ILE A 832 15.51 5.55 -21.06
CA ILE A 832 15.34 5.36 -19.62
C ILE A 832 16.70 5.38 -18.91
N VAL A 833 17.65 4.53 -19.33
CA VAL A 833 19.01 4.48 -18.76
C VAL A 833 19.72 5.83 -18.87
N THR A 834 19.63 6.49 -20.02
CA THR A 834 20.22 7.83 -20.21
C THR A 834 19.58 8.87 -19.27
N SER A 835 18.26 8.88 -19.17
CA SER A 835 17.52 9.79 -18.27
C SER A 835 17.85 9.57 -16.80
N MET A 836 18.07 8.31 -16.39
CA MET A 836 18.52 7.97 -15.03
C MET A 836 19.92 8.51 -14.75
N ILE A 837 20.85 8.38 -15.71
CA ILE A 837 22.22 8.90 -15.56
C ILE A 837 22.22 10.42 -15.44
N GLU A 838 21.46 11.13 -16.28
CA GLU A 838 21.32 12.59 -16.20
C GLU A 838 20.67 13.03 -14.88
N LEU A 839 19.59 12.36 -14.45
CA LEU A 839 18.88 12.65 -13.21
C LEU A 839 19.75 12.46 -11.98
N ALA A 840 20.44 11.31 -11.87
CA ALA A 840 21.34 11.01 -10.76
C ALA A 840 22.52 11.99 -10.73
N GLY A 841 23.11 12.31 -11.90
CA GLY A 841 24.14 13.34 -12.04
C GLY A 841 23.66 14.73 -11.61
N ALA A 842 22.42 15.10 -11.91
CA ALA A 842 21.81 16.36 -11.47
C ALA A 842 21.49 16.39 -9.95
N LEU A 843 21.34 15.23 -9.31
CA LEU A 843 21.24 15.08 -7.86
C LEU A 843 22.61 14.98 -7.17
N GLY A 844 23.71 14.83 -7.92
CA GLY A 844 25.07 14.66 -7.40
C GLY A 844 25.38 13.23 -6.93
N LEU A 845 24.58 12.25 -7.35
CA LEU A 845 24.75 10.82 -7.05
C LEU A 845 25.65 10.16 -8.09
N ARG A 846 26.46 9.18 -7.68
CA ARG A 846 27.20 8.32 -8.62
C ARG A 846 26.26 7.28 -9.23
N VAL A 847 26.48 6.89 -10.48
CA VAL A 847 25.71 5.83 -11.15
C VAL A 847 26.58 4.60 -11.37
N VAL A 848 26.05 3.43 -11.00
CA VAL A 848 26.55 2.11 -11.38
C VAL A 848 25.52 1.47 -12.31
N ALA A 849 25.95 1.02 -13.49
CA ALA A 849 25.12 0.19 -14.36
C ALA A 849 25.35 -1.30 -14.05
N GLU A 850 24.26 -2.02 -13.76
CA GLU A 850 24.25 -3.47 -13.58
C GLU A 850 24.32 -4.21 -14.94
N GLY A 851 24.42 -5.54 -14.91
CA GLY A 851 24.05 -6.36 -16.08
C GLY A 851 24.91 -6.21 -17.34
N VAL A 852 26.06 -5.52 -17.31
CA VAL A 852 26.87 -5.30 -18.53
C VAL A 852 27.52 -6.61 -18.98
N GLU A 853 27.05 -7.20 -20.09
CA GLU A 853 27.55 -8.47 -20.63
C GLU A 853 28.44 -8.32 -21.88
N ASP A 854 28.40 -7.18 -22.57
CA ASP A 854 29.14 -6.95 -23.83
C ASP A 854 29.71 -5.52 -24.01
N GLU A 855 30.55 -5.36 -25.04
CA GLU A 855 31.26 -4.11 -25.32
C GLU A 855 30.36 -3.01 -25.95
N ARG A 856 29.27 -3.35 -26.65
CA ARG A 856 28.32 -2.39 -27.22
C ARG A 856 27.53 -1.71 -26.11
N THR A 857 27.02 -2.49 -25.15
CA THR A 857 26.38 -1.97 -23.92
C THR A 857 27.34 -1.06 -23.16
N TRP A 858 28.59 -1.51 -22.93
CA TRP A 858 29.62 -0.67 -22.28
C TRP A 858 29.88 0.66 -23.01
N ARG A 859 29.98 0.66 -24.35
CA ARG A 859 30.18 1.89 -25.14
C ARG A 859 29.00 2.86 -25.03
N LEU A 860 27.76 2.37 -24.96
CA LEU A 860 26.57 3.22 -24.77
C LEU A 860 26.57 3.86 -23.38
N LEU A 861 26.86 3.09 -22.33
CA LEU A 861 26.98 3.60 -20.96
C LEU A 861 28.11 4.64 -20.82
N HIS A 862 29.24 4.43 -21.50
CA HIS A 862 30.31 5.44 -21.59
C HIS A 862 29.83 6.71 -22.31
N ALA A 863 29.11 6.59 -23.42
CA ALA A 863 28.58 7.73 -24.17
C ALA A 863 27.52 8.53 -23.38
N ALA A 864 26.70 7.85 -22.59
CA ALA A 864 25.74 8.46 -21.66
C ALA A 864 26.40 9.08 -20.41
N GLY A 865 27.69 8.84 -20.17
CA GLY A 865 28.43 9.41 -19.04
C GLY A 865 28.20 8.72 -17.70
N CYS A 866 27.84 7.42 -17.70
CA CYS A 866 27.74 6.61 -16.49
C CYS A 866 29.12 6.51 -15.78
N ASP A 867 29.16 6.59 -14.45
CA ASP A 867 30.43 6.63 -13.71
C ASP A 867 31.09 5.24 -13.62
N ALA A 868 30.31 4.18 -13.39
CA ALA A 868 30.81 2.81 -13.21
C ALA A 868 29.84 1.74 -13.73
N ALA A 869 30.33 0.50 -13.91
CA ALA A 869 29.54 -0.66 -14.33
C ALA A 869 29.98 -1.95 -13.63
N GLN A 870 29.05 -2.88 -13.48
CA GLN A 870 29.30 -4.28 -13.11
C GLN A 870 28.50 -5.24 -14.01
N GLY A 871 29.04 -6.44 -14.23
CA GLY A 871 28.43 -7.43 -15.13
C GLY A 871 29.43 -8.46 -15.68
N TRP A 872 28.92 -9.45 -16.40
CA TRP A 872 29.70 -10.59 -16.88
C TRP A 872 30.71 -10.25 -17.99
N PHE A 873 30.60 -9.08 -18.62
CA PHE A 873 31.61 -8.52 -19.54
C PHE A 873 33.00 -8.45 -18.89
N TYR A 874 33.05 -8.12 -17.60
CA TYR A 874 34.29 -8.04 -16.83
C TYR A 874 34.59 -9.34 -16.07
N ALA A 875 33.60 -9.81 -15.30
CA ALA A 875 33.68 -11.04 -14.53
C ALA A 875 32.31 -11.50 -13.99
N ARG A 876 32.18 -12.81 -13.76
CA ARG A 876 31.17 -13.39 -12.86
C ARG A 876 31.61 -13.19 -11.39
N PRO A 877 30.69 -13.23 -10.41
CA PRO A 877 31.06 -13.28 -8.99
C PRO A 877 32.02 -14.43 -8.70
N MET A 878 33.04 -14.20 -7.88
CA MET A 878 34.08 -15.20 -7.56
C MET A 878 34.51 -15.16 -6.07
N PRO A 879 35.08 -16.25 -5.52
CA PRO A 879 35.65 -16.25 -4.16
C PRO A 879 36.74 -15.19 -3.95
N ALA A 880 36.97 -14.79 -2.69
CA ALA A 880 37.92 -13.72 -2.35
C ALA A 880 39.37 -13.99 -2.80
N GLU A 881 39.79 -15.25 -2.84
CA GLU A 881 41.13 -15.67 -3.31
C GLU A 881 41.27 -15.55 -4.84
N GLU A 882 40.23 -15.99 -5.57
CA GLU A 882 40.15 -15.86 -7.02
C GLU A 882 40.12 -14.39 -7.45
N LEU A 883 39.45 -13.52 -6.70
CA LEU A 883 39.43 -12.08 -6.95
C LEU A 883 40.85 -11.49 -6.93
N VAL A 884 41.70 -11.85 -5.98
CA VAL A 884 43.09 -11.35 -5.91
C VAL A 884 43.90 -11.83 -7.12
N ALA A 885 43.71 -13.09 -7.55
CA ALA A 885 44.34 -13.63 -8.75
C ALA A 885 43.81 -12.99 -10.05
N TRP A 886 42.52 -12.63 -10.10
CA TRP A 886 41.90 -11.91 -11.20
C TRP A 886 42.41 -10.47 -11.29
N LEU A 887 42.47 -9.74 -10.17
CA LEU A 887 42.96 -8.35 -10.10
C LEU A 887 44.38 -8.19 -10.65
N ALA A 888 45.29 -9.14 -10.36
CA ALA A 888 46.65 -9.12 -10.89
C ALA A 888 46.71 -9.32 -12.43
N ARG A 889 45.74 -10.04 -12.99
CA ARG A 889 45.63 -10.37 -14.42
C ARG A 889 44.80 -9.36 -15.21
N TYR A 890 43.85 -8.69 -14.57
CA TYR A 890 42.91 -7.75 -15.18
C TYR A 890 43.65 -6.61 -15.91
N ARG A 891 43.08 -6.16 -17.02
CA ARG A 891 43.61 -5.06 -17.83
C ARG A 891 42.47 -4.08 -18.12
N PRO A 892 42.58 -2.81 -17.72
CA PRO A 892 41.57 -1.79 -17.97
C PRO A 892 41.11 -1.74 -19.43
N VAL A 893 39.83 -2.02 -19.66
CA VAL A 893 39.15 -1.66 -20.90
C VAL A 893 39.01 -0.14 -20.90
N ARG A 894 39.65 0.52 -21.86
CA ARG A 894 39.69 1.99 -21.95
C ARG A 894 39.05 2.46 -23.24
N PRO A 895 38.37 3.63 -23.22
CA PRO A 895 37.89 4.26 -24.45
C PRO A 895 39.06 4.46 -25.42
N ALA A 896 38.87 4.08 -26.67
CA ALA A 896 39.82 4.43 -27.73
C ALA A 896 39.86 5.96 -27.85
N ALA A 897 41.05 6.56 -27.72
CA ALA A 897 41.23 8.00 -27.82
C ALA A 897 41.04 8.47 -29.27
N GLY A 898 39.78 8.70 -29.65
CA GLY A 898 39.44 9.37 -30.90
C GLY A 898 39.95 10.81 -30.90
N PRO A 899 40.33 11.37 -32.06
CA PRO A 899 40.53 12.81 -32.19
C PRO A 899 39.21 13.53 -31.89
N ASP A 900 39.28 14.61 -31.10
CA ASP A 900 38.15 15.46 -30.68
C ASP A 900 36.99 14.78 -29.90
N THR A 901 37.28 14.28 -28.70
CA THR A 901 36.31 14.36 -27.57
C THR A 901 36.92 14.99 -26.32
N ALA A 902 36.75 16.31 -26.19
CA ALA A 902 37.09 17.02 -24.95
C ALA A 902 36.03 16.75 -23.86
N VAL A 903 36.15 15.62 -23.16
CA VAL A 903 35.29 15.27 -22.02
C VAL A 903 35.34 16.41 -20.97
N PRO A 904 34.19 17.03 -20.62
CA PRO A 904 34.17 18.13 -19.67
C PRO A 904 34.50 17.62 -18.27
N ARG A 905 35.73 17.86 -17.81
CA ARG A 905 36.17 17.50 -16.46
C ARG A 905 35.26 18.17 -15.42
N ARG A 906 34.42 17.38 -14.73
CA ARG A 906 33.72 17.82 -13.50
C ARG A 906 34.78 18.39 -12.54
N HIS A 907 34.62 19.65 -12.12
CA HIS A 907 35.47 20.23 -11.09
C HIS A 907 35.22 19.52 -9.74
N PRO A 908 36.26 19.11 -9.00
CA PRO A 908 36.09 18.68 -7.62
C PRO A 908 35.66 19.87 -6.74
N ARG A 909 34.91 19.57 -5.69
CA ARG A 909 34.54 20.46 -4.58
C ARG A 909 34.58 19.67 -3.28
#